data_AF-A0AAI8SYM8-F1
#
_entry.id   AF-A0AAI8SYM8-F1
#
_cell.length_a   1.000
_cell.length_b   1.000
_cell.length_c   1.000
_cell.angle_alpha   90.00
_cell.angle_beta   90.00
_cell.angle_gamma   90.00
#
_symmetry.space_group_name_H-M   'P 1'
#
loop_
_entity.id
_entity.type
_entity.pdbx_description
1 polymer ?
#
loop_
_entity_poly.entity_id
_entity_poly.type
_entity_poly.pdbx_seq_one_letter_code
_entity_poly.pdbx_strand_id
1 'polypeptide(L)'
;MRQVVPDGVHLVDAREVLPPRLYEECLAKREIHAFSDIFRYALLYEQGGWWLDTDIVLLKPLDFISDHVFSTQWFGLEGGHACVNDVMRAPSGSKHMRHLYEKALAGWNSGHRLEFGALGPSLLTEYLLSAEGTDLIPCVLSPTYFNSIDWTEVDLFTSENGEAFTLLADPRVTGVHLWTKSWRDRGLTPDAALPSSVFRHLTRLFESINLWTDFTTAHTSFELREKRSSSGYERIYFDLLRARSFEKLNILEIGTFCDGQAGSDQDQLASTKTLLDFFPNAIVSSVHRHKIRYEHPRARRYSVDQLTSDALAGFVDDQVAGIDVVLDYGTYPSSERQLALGMLYPALNPHGLYILEELQQSAPVDHRSLGHYIRKLHEEGSFNSHVLSVEANAYISHKTASVRIYDNFERLLADNVHGELGVLRKIGDEDRTFSRVRPAGQSHWRTRDATRRLAFQEVYARGLWGSDKEGRFFSGIGSRGPTADAYLDALCQILRETVAEIGRPITVVDLGCGDFAIGRELLSRMPELSYVGCDIVPELIEHNRDLFGGGRVSFLEVDIVEDPLPPGDVCLLRQVLQHLPNHDVDTILHKLRYRYVYITESQPLEHFGPVNPDKPAGWDVRFDWRVGRGRGLELDQPPFSRELKELWRTNNTTGKETLITYQLLGNVS
;
A
#
# COMPACT_ATOMS: atom_id res chain seq x y z
N MET A 1 10.99 -27.33 29.95
CA MET A 1 9.81 -26.45 30.13
C MET A 1 8.90 -26.71 28.95
N ARG A 2 7.60 -26.94 29.13
CA ARG A 2 6.67 -26.83 27.99
C ARG A 2 6.67 -25.35 27.60
N GLN A 3 7.20 -25.02 26.43
CA GLN A 3 7.06 -23.66 25.89
C GLN A 3 5.56 -23.40 25.75
N VAL A 4 5.08 -22.35 26.40
CA VAL A 4 3.70 -21.87 26.23
C VAL A 4 3.72 -21.04 24.95
N VAL A 5 3.01 -21.50 23.93
CA VAL A 5 2.78 -20.74 22.69
C VAL A 5 1.34 -20.23 22.65
N PRO A 6 1.07 -19.12 21.94
CA PRO A 6 -0.29 -18.59 21.79
C PRO A 6 -1.25 -19.59 21.13
N ASP A 7 -2.55 -19.40 21.35
CA ASP A 7 -3.60 -20.17 20.68
C ASP A 7 -3.48 -20.04 19.15
N GLY A 8 -3.63 -21.17 18.44
CA GLY A 8 -3.45 -21.23 16.99
C GLY A 8 -2.01 -21.45 16.52
N VAL A 9 -1.03 -21.44 17.44
CA VAL A 9 0.38 -21.77 17.13
C VAL A 9 0.64 -23.24 17.42
N HIS A 10 1.13 -23.96 16.40
CA HIS A 10 1.53 -25.36 16.53
C HIS A 10 3.05 -25.45 16.73
N LEU A 11 3.47 -26.07 17.83
CA LEU A 11 4.88 -26.45 18.02
C LEU A 11 5.15 -27.75 17.26
N VAL A 12 6.07 -27.68 16.30
CA VAL A 12 6.51 -28.83 15.48
C VAL A 12 7.98 -29.09 15.75
N ASP A 13 8.36 -30.37 15.70
CA ASP A 13 9.72 -30.78 15.95
C ASP A 13 10.61 -30.53 14.73
N ALA A 14 11.65 -29.71 14.88
CA ALA A 14 12.60 -29.40 13.81
C ALA A 14 13.31 -30.65 13.23
N ARG A 15 13.33 -31.76 13.98
CA ARG A 15 13.87 -33.06 13.53
C ARG A 15 13.11 -33.66 12.36
N GLU A 16 11.89 -33.21 12.10
CA GLU A 16 11.09 -33.61 10.94
C GLU A 16 11.65 -33.03 9.62
N VAL A 17 12.51 -32.01 9.70
CA VAL A 17 13.06 -31.29 8.53
C VAL A 17 14.57 -31.52 8.41
N LEU A 18 15.33 -31.35 9.50
CA LEU A 18 16.79 -31.54 9.50
C LEU A 18 17.24 -32.45 10.66
N PRO A 19 18.28 -33.28 10.45
CA PRO A 19 18.79 -34.15 11.49
C PRO A 19 19.41 -33.35 12.65
N PRO A 20 19.30 -33.84 13.91
CA PRO A 20 19.82 -33.15 15.11
C PRO A 20 21.31 -32.79 15.02
N ARG A 21 22.09 -33.60 14.30
CA ARG A 21 23.54 -33.45 14.19
C ARG A 21 23.96 -32.04 13.73
N LEU A 22 23.28 -31.45 12.75
CA LEU A 22 23.61 -30.10 12.28
C LEU A 22 23.41 -29.06 13.39
N TYR A 23 22.29 -29.17 14.12
CA TYR A 23 21.99 -28.30 15.26
C TYR A 23 23.05 -28.43 16.36
N GLU A 24 23.42 -29.66 16.71
CA GLU A 24 24.45 -29.95 17.72
C GLU A 24 25.82 -29.37 17.33
N GLU A 25 26.21 -29.50 16.06
CA GLU A 25 27.46 -28.94 15.52
C GLU A 25 27.44 -27.40 15.54
N CYS A 26 26.35 -26.76 15.11
CA CYS A 26 26.18 -25.30 15.16
C CYS A 26 26.24 -24.79 16.60
N LEU A 27 25.56 -25.47 17.53
CA LEU A 27 25.56 -25.13 18.95
C LEU A 27 26.97 -25.25 19.55
N ALA A 28 27.70 -26.33 19.25
CA ALA A 28 29.07 -26.53 19.72
C ALA A 28 30.04 -25.44 19.24
N LYS A 29 29.85 -24.93 18.01
CA LYS A 29 30.63 -23.82 17.46
C LYS A 29 30.14 -22.43 17.88
N ARG A 30 29.02 -22.33 18.62
CA ARG A 30 28.32 -21.07 18.97
C ARG A 30 27.78 -20.29 17.76
N GLU A 31 27.53 -21.00 16.66
CA GLU A 31 27.03 -20.43 15.39
C GLU A 31 25.56 -20.81 15.17
N ILE A 32 24.71 -20.62 16.19
CA ILE A 32 23.30 -21.05 16.12
C ILE A 32 22.50 -20.36 15.00
N HIS A 33 22.93 -19.16 14.60
CA HIS A 33 22.32 -18.44 13.48
C HIS A 33 22.52 -19.18 12.14
N ALA A 34 23.66 -19.85 11.95
CA ALA A 34 23.93 -20.66 10.77
C ALA A 34 22.96 -21.84 10.65
N PHE A 35 22.56 -22.44 11.78
CA PHE A 35 21.50 -23.45 11.77
C PHE A 35 20.18 -22.86 11.27
N SER A 36 19.77 -21.70 11.78
CA SER A 36 18.54 -21.03 11.34
C SER A 36 18.57 -20.68 9.85
N ASP A 37 19.70 -20.18 9.34
CA ASP A 37 19.88 -19.87 7.90
C ASP A 37 19.72 -21.10 7.01
N ILE A 38 20.34 -22.23 7.38
CA ILE A 38 20.21 -23.48 6.62
C ILE A 38 18.80 -24.06 6.76
N PHE A 39 18.25 -24.03 7.98
CA PHE A 39 16.97 -24.63 8.32
C PHE A 39 15.81 -23.98 7.56
N ARG A 40 15.79 -22.65 7.40
CA ARG A 40 14.69 -21.98 6.70
C ARG A 40 14.61 -22.35 5.23
N TYR A 41 15.75 -22.52 4.54
CA TYR A 41 15.75 -23.00 3.16
C TYR A 41 15.24 -24.45 3.05
N ALA A 42 15.68 -25.32 3.98
CA ALA A 42 15.21 -26.70 4.02
C ALA A 42 13.70 -26.77 4.30
N LEU A 43 13.21 -26.01 5.29
CA LEU A 43 11.80 -25.98 5.66
C LEU A 43 10.92 -25.48 4.51
N LEU A 44 11.31 -24.38 3.86
CA LEU A 44 10.57 -23.85 2.72
C LEU A 44 10.65 -24.76 1.50
N TYR A 45 11.73 -25.51 1.31
CA TYR A 45 11.79 -26.53 0.27
C TYR A 45 10.81 -27.68 0.55
N GLU A 46 10.81 -28.24 1.76
CA GLU A 46 9.98 -29.38 2.12
C GLU A 46 8.49 -29.01 2.20
N GLN A 47 8.16 -27.96 2.96
CA GLN A 47 6.77 -27.62 3.32
C GLN A 47 6.21 -26.44 2.51
N GLY A 48 7.06 -25.59 1.94
CA GLY A 48 6.64 -24.33 1.36
C GLY A 48 6.03 -23.37 2.38
N GLY A 49 5.24 -22.42 1.90
CA GLY A 49 4.55 -21.44 2.74
C GLY A 49 5.46 -20.26 3.09
N TRP A 50 5.33 -19.78 4.33
CA TRP A 50 6.02 -18.59 4.82
C TRP A 50 7.04 -18.93 5.90
N TRP A 51 8.21 -18.32 5.80
CA TRP A 51 9.17 -18.16 6.89
C TRP A 51 9.12 -16.73 7.39
N LEU A 52 9.06 -16.56 8.71
CA LEU A 52 9.23 -15.27 9.37
C LEU A 52 10.14 -15.47 10.58
N ASP A 53 11.07 -14.54 10.79
CA ASP A 53 11.80 -14.44 12.03
C ASP A 53 10.83 -14.18 13.20
N THR A 54 11.14 -14.73 14.37
CA THR A 54 10.20 -14.76 15.51
C THR A 54 9.95 -13.39 16.14
N ASP A 55 10.75 -12.39 15.79
CA ASP A 55 10.64 -11.00 16.22
C ASP A 55 10.16 -10.07 15.10
N ILE A 56 9.48 -10.63 14.09
CA ILE A 56 8.60 -9.89 13.19
C ILE A 56 7.21 -9.73 13.83
N VAL A 57 6.75 -8.49 13.94
CA VAL A 57 5.38 -8.17 14.35
C VAL A 57 4.55 -7.86 13.11
N LEU A 58 3.56 -8.71 12.80
CA LEU A 58 2.67 -8.50 11.66
C LEU A 58 1.61 -7.45 11.99
N LEU A 59 1.57 -6.38 11.19
CA LEU A 59 0.57 -5.31 11.28
C LEU A 59 -0.61 -5.59 10.33
N LYS A 60 -0.34 -6.23 9.20
CA LYS A 60 -1.32 -6.59 8.16
C LYS A 60 -1.23 -8.08 7.82
N PRO A 61 -2.31 -8.67 7.25
CA PRO A 61 -2.25 -10.02 6.69
C PRO A 61 -1.21 -10.13 5.57
N LEU A 62 -0.61 -11.31 5.42
CA LEU A 62 0.36 -11.62 4.37
C LEU A 62 -0.33 -11.91 3.02
N ASP A 63 -0.96 -10.89 2.43
CA ASP A 63 -1.72 -11.01 1.18
C ASP A 63 -0.90 -10.55 -0.03
N PHE A 64 -0.07 -11.48 -0.53
CA PHE A 64 0.80 -11.29 -1.69
C PHE A 64 0.43 -12.29 -2.80
N ILE A 65 0.33 -11.78 -4.03
CA ILE A 65 -0.06 -12.56 -5.22
C ILE A 65 1.04 -13.54 -5.66
N SER A 66 2.30 -13.23 -5.36
CA SER A 66 3.44 -14.06 -5.75
C SER A 66 3.59 -15.29 -4.86
N ASP A 67 3.95 -16.42 -5.49
CA ASP A 67 4.27 -17.68 -4.79
C ASP A 67 5.66 -17.63 -4.14
N HIS A 68 6.52 -16.72 -4.61
CA HIS A 68 7.78 -16.37 -3.96
C HIS A 68 7.73 -14.95 -3.45
N VAL A 69 8.27 -14.72 -2.25
CA VAL A 69 8.39 -13.38 -1.65
C VAL A 69 9.71 -13.35 -0.90
N PHE A 70 10.47 -12.28 -1.04
CA PHE A 70 11.67 -12.02 -0.25
C PHE A 70 11.68 -10.57 0.20
N SER A 71 12.12 -10.29 1.42
CA SER A 71 12.31 -8.93 1.93
C SER A 71 13.72 -8.42 1.64
N THR A 72 13.86 -7.10 1.67
CA THR A 72 15.17 -6.43 1.73
C THR A 72 15.30 -5.65 3.02
N GLN A 73 16.53 -5.30 3.37
CA GLN A 73 16.86 -4.35 4.43
C GLN A 73 17.74 -3.23 3.89
N TRP A 74 17.89 -2.15 4.66
CA TRP A 74 18.85 -1.10 4.35
C TRP A 74 20.25 -1.54 4.76
N PHE A 75 21.25 -1.16 3.97
CA PHE A 75 22.66 -1.38 4.29
C PHE A 75 23.32 -0.04 4.66
N GLY A 76 22.67 0.70 5.56
CA GLY A 76 22.99 2.10 5.86
C GLY A 76 22.74 3.04 4.67
N LEU A 77 22.87 4.35 4.89
CA LEU A 77 22.62 5.39 3.88
C LEU A 77 23.48 5.27 2.61
N GLU A 78 24.55 4.47 2.64
CA GLU A 78 25.57 4.39 1.58
C GLU A 78 25.64 3.05 0.83
N GLY A 79 25.06 1.97 1.38
CA GLY A 79 25.27 0.60 0.88
C GLY A 79 24.18 0.01 -0.01
N GLY A 80 23.07 0.72 -0.24
CA GLY A 80 21.92 0.19 -0.99
C GLY A 80 21.07 -0.81 -0.21
N HIS A 81 20.39 -1.72 -0.92
CA HIS A 81 19.53 -2.75 -0.32
C HIS A 81 20.19 -4.12 -0.42
N ALA A 82 20.09 -4.91 0.66
CA ALA A 82 20.44 -6.32 0.66
C ALA A 82 19.17 -7.16 0.83
N CYS A 83 19.07 -8.27 0.11
CA CYS A 83 17.99 -9.21 0.34
C CYS A 83 18.27 -9.99 1.62
N VAL A 84 17.27 -10.07 2.49
CA VAL A 84 17.35 -10.72 3.78
C VAL A 84 16.40 -11.90 3.83
N ASN A 85 16.80 -12.87 4.63
CA ASN A 85 16.10 -14.13 4.78
C ASN A 85 15.22 -14.15 6.04
N ASP A 86 14.81 -12.97 6.52
CA ASP A 86 13.95 -12.77 7.70
C ASP A 86 12.46 -12.98 7.38
N VAL A 87 12.02 -12.61 6.17
CA VAL A 87 10.68 -12.88 5.65
C VAL A 87 10.79 -13.48 4.25
N MET A 88 10.33 -14.72 4.11
CA MET A 88 10.42 -15.44 2.84
C MET A 88 9.14 -16.24 2.58
N ARG A 89 8.76 -16.34 1.30
CA ARG A 89 7.73 -17.26 0.83
C ARG A 89 8.28 -18.08 -0.32
N ALA A 90 7.93 -19.36 -0.35
CA ALA A 90 8.16 -20.21 -1.50
C ALA A 90 7.13 -21.35 -1.55
N PRO A 91 6.82 -21.91 -2.72
CA PRO A 91 6.06 -23.16 -2.82
C PRO A 91 6.93 -24.35 -2.38
N SER A 92 6.30 -25.40 -1.86
CA SER A 92 6.97 -26.69 -1.60
C SER A 92 7.58 -27.21 -2.90
N GLY A 93 8.76 -27.81 -2.80
CA GLY A 93 9.56 -28.29 -3.94
C GLY A 93 10.26 -27.19 -4.74
N SER A 94 10.29 -25.93 -4.27
CA SER A 94 10.97 -24.83 -4.94
C SER A 94 12.43 -25.15 -5.28
N LYS A 95 12.76 -25.15 -6.59
CA LYS A 95 14.14 -25.35 -7.08
C LYS A 95 15.13 -24.38 -6.43
N HIS A 96 14.68 -23.15 -6.15
CA HIS A 96 15.51 -22.11 -5.56
C HIS A 96 15.81 -22.38 -4.10
N MET A 97 14.81 -22.82 -3.32
CA MET A 97 15.02 -23.16 -1.90
C MET A 97 15.96 -24.35 -1.77
N ARG A 98 15.86 -25.33 -2.68
CA ARG A 98 16.82 -26.43 -2.76
C ARG A 98 18.25 -25.95 -3.03
N HIS A 99 18.46 -25.10 -4.04
CA HIS A 99 19.80 -24.62 -4.38
C HIS A 99 20.41 -23.78 -3.25
N LEU A 100 19.61 -22.91 -2.61
CA LEU A 100 20.03 -22.12 -1.45
C LEU A 100 20.39 -23.03 -0.27
N TYR A 101 19.58 -24.06 0.00
CA TYR A 101 19.87 -25.07 1.02
C TYR A 101 21.20 -25.80 0.74
N GLU A 102 21.40 -26.30 -0.48
CA GLU A 102 22.61 -27.02 -0.88
C GLU A 102 23.86 -26.11 -0.78
N LYS A 103 23.76 -24.85 -1.23
CA LYS A 103 24.85 -23.86 -1.12
C LYS A 103 25.14 -23.49 0.34
N ALA A 104 24.12 -23.28 1.17
CA ALA A 104 24.28 -22.97 2.58
C ALA A 104 24.95 -24.13 3.34
N LEU A 105 24.52 -25.37 3.05
CA LEU A 105 25.12 -26.57 3.64
C LEU A 105 26.58 -26.78 3.17
N ALA A 106 26.87 -26.54 1.89
CA ALA A 106 28.23 -26.59 1.38
C ALA A 106 29.13 -25.51 2.03
N GLY A 107 28.61 -24.29 2.20
CA GLY A 107 29.28 -23.21 2.92
C GLY A 107 29.61 -23.58 4.36
N TRP A 108 28.66 -24.16 5.09
CA TRP A 108 28.89 -24.68 6.45
C TRP A 108 29.99 -25.74 6.50
N ASN A 109 29.98 -26.67 5.53
CA ASN A 109 30.92 -27.78 5.48
C ASN A 109 32.31 -27.40 4.94
N SER A 110 32.49 -26.18 4.43
CA SER A 110 33.78 -25.74 3.88
C SER A 110 34.88 -25.62 4.94
N GLY A 111 34.52 -25.61 6.23
CA GLY A 111 35.47 -25.52 7.35
C GLY A 111 36.09 -24.13 7.55
N HIS A 112 35.72 -23.13 6.75
CA HIS A 112 36.15 -21.75 6.94
C HIS A 112 35.34 -21.09 8.06
N ARG A 113 35.92 -20.09 8.72
CA ARG A 113 35.18 -19.25 9.66
C ARG A 113 34.14 -18.46 8.86
N LEU A 114 32.86 -18.62 9.20
CA LEU A 114 31.78 -17.89 8.56
C LEU A 114 31.69 -16.48 9.14
N GLU A 115 31.56 -15.49 8.27
CA GLU A 115 31.14 -14.16 8.67
C GLU A 115 29.64 -14.15 8.97
N PHE A 116 29.20 -13.24 9.83
CA PHE A 116 27.79 -13.13 10.18
C PHE A 116 26.96 -12.82 8.93
N GLY A 117 25.90 -13.61 8.69
CA GLY A 117 25.04 -13.46 7.52
C GLY A 117 25.61 -14.05 6.22
N ALA A 118 26.74 -14.77 6.27
CA ALA A 118 27.33 -15.42 5.10
C ALA A 118 26.38 -16.47 4.49
N LEU A 119 25.69 -17.25 5.32
CA LEU A 119 24.75 -18.29 4.86
C LEU A 119 23.31 -17.79 4.69
N GLY A 120 23.04 -16.54 5.09
CA GLY A 120 21.71 -15.94 5.06
C GLY A 120 21.64 -14.79 4.06
N PRO A 121 21.65 -13.52 4.51
CA PRO A 121 21.49 -12.37 3.61
C PRO A 121 22.52 -12.30 2.47
N SER A 122 23.79 -12.62 2.73
CA SER A 122 24.85 -12.55 1.71
C SER A 122 24.63 -13.60 0.64
N LEU A 123 24.48 -14.88 1.04
CA LEU A 123 24.19 -15.98 0.12
C LEU A 123 22.89 -15.75 -0.67
N LEU A 124 21.82 -15.28 -0.01
CA LEU A 124 20.55 -15.02 -0.68
C LEU A 124 20.68 -13.91 -1.72
N THR A 125 21.34 -12.81 -1.36
CA THR A 125 21.58 -11.69 -2.27
C THR A 125 22.41 -12.12 -3.46
N GLU A 126 23.54 -12.80 -3.23
CA GLU A 126 24.38 -13.35 -4.32
C GLU A 126 23.63 -14.31 -5.22
N TYR A 127 22.79 -15.18 -4.64
CA TYR A 127 21.98 -16.12 -5.39
C TYR A 127 20.96 -15.42 -6.30
N LEU A 128 20.24 -14.42 -5.78
CA LEU A 128 19.26 -13.64 -6.55
C LEU A 128 19.91 -12.86 -7.70
N LEU A 129 21.14 -12.39 -7.51
CA LEU A 129 21.91 -11.70 -8.54
C LEU A 129 22.58 -12.67 -9.54
N SER A 130 22.58 -13.97 -9.25
CA SER A 130 23.12 -14.99 -10.14
C SER A 130 22.15 -15.35 -11.27
N ALA A 131 22.66 -15.97 -12.34
CA ALA A 131 21.84 -16.49 -13.44
C ALA A 131 20.80 -17.53 -12.97
N GLU A 132 21.02 -18.21 -11.84
CA GLU A 132 20.12 -19.22 -11.29
C GLU A 132 18.93 -18.63 -10.51
N GLY A 133 19.06 -17.40 -10.00
CA GLY A 133 18.07 -16.77 -9.13
C GLY A 133 17.45 -15.49 -9.68
N THR A 134 17.92 -14.99 -10.82
CA THR A 134 17.47 -13.70 -11.38
C THR A 134 15.97 -13.67 -11.75
N ASP A 135 15.34 -14.83 -12.00
CA ASP A 135 13.88 -14.95 -12.18
C ASP A 135 13.08 -14.64 -10.90
N LEU A 136 13.71 -14.66 -9.73
CA LEU A 136 13.09 -14.28 -8.45
C LEU A 136 13.20 -12.79 -8.12
N ILE A 137 13.99 -11.99 -8.86
CA ILE A 137 14.19 -10.56 -8.57
C ILE A 137 12.85 -9.80 -8.44
N PRO A 138 11.84 -9.99 -9.32
CA PRO A 138 10.56 -9.29 -9.18
C PRO A 138 9.74 -9.70 -7.93
N CYS A 139 10.12 -10.79 -7.25
CA CYS A 139 9.50 -11.25 -6.01
C CYS A 139 10.11 -10.59 -4.77
N VAL A 140 11.11 -9.71 -4.96
CA VAL A 140 11.83 -9.04 -3.88
C VAL A 140 11.11 -7.74 -3.52
N LEU A 141 10.68 -7.64 -2.27
CA LEU A 141 10.01 -6.49 -1.70
C LEU A 141 11.03 -5.46 -1.19
N SER A 142 10.68 -4.18 -1.36
CA SER A 142 11.36 -3.04 -0.74
C SER A 142 11.44 -3.19 0.79
N PRO A 143 12.45 -2.60 1.46
CA PRO A 143 12.55 -2.68 2.91
C PRO A 143 11.31 -2.16 3.64
N THR A 144 10.55 -1.23 3.02
CA THR A 144 9.34 -0.64 3.62
C THR A 144 8.31 -1.69 4.08
N TYR A 145 8.26 -2.88 3.48
CA TYR A 145 7.23 -3.88 3.83
C TYR A 145 7.41 -4.51 5.21
N PHE A 146 8.66 -4.79 5.61
CA PHE A 146 8.98 -5.52 6.85
C PHE A 146 10.11 -4.88 7.67
N ASN A 147 10.99 -4.14 7.00
CA ASN A 147 12.23 -3.55 7.52
C ASN A 147 12.22 -2.02 7.34
N SER A 148 11.07 -1.39 7.65
CA SER A 148 10.87 0.04 7.54
C SER A 148 11.66 0.84 8.58
N ILE A 149 11.94 0.23 9.73
CA ILE A 149 12.90 0.71 10.73
C ILE A 149 14.10 -0.22 10.65
N ASP A 150 15.26 0.31 10.28
CA ASP A 150 16.44 -0.50 10.04
C ASP A 150 17.08 -1.01 11.34
N TRP A 151 17.86 -2.09 11.26
CA TRP A 151 18.60 -2.63 12.41
C TRP A 151 19.60 -1.63 13.01
N THR A 152 20.03 -0.62 12.26
CA THR A 152 20.86 0.49 12.74
C THR A 152 20.07 1.59 13.46
N GLU A 153 18.74 1.57 13.36
CA GLU A 153 17.82 2.59 13.85
C GLU A 153 16.95 2.09 15.02
N VAL A 154 17.31 0.97 15.65
CA VAL A 154 16.50 0.31 16.68
C VAL A 154 16.17 1.19 17.90
N ASP A 155 16.91 2.26 18.13
CA ASP A 155 16.59 3.25 19.17
C ASP A 155 15.23 3.93 18.91
N LEU A 156 14.80 4.04 17.65
CA LEU A 156 13.50 4.60 17.26
C LEU A 156 12.32 3.84 17.88
N PHE A 157 12.46 2.53 18.11
CA PHE A 157 11.41 1.74 18.76
C PHE A 157 11.16 2.15 20.21
N THR A 158 12.17 2.66 20.92
CA THR A 158 12.11 2.91 22.37
C THR A 158 11.99 4.39 22.73
N SER A 159 12.28 5.28 21.78
CA SER A 159 12.21 6.74 21.93
C SER A 159 10.79 7.31 21.80
N GLU A 160 10.54 8.54 22.30
CA GLU A 160 9.27 9.28 22.10
C GLU A 160 9.18 9.95 20.72
N ASN A 161 10.08 9.64 19.79
CA ASN A 161 10.16 10.31 18.49
C ASN A 161 8.99 9.88 17.58
N GLY A 162 8.30 10.86 16.99
CA GLY A 162 7.24 10.64 16.00
C GLY A 162 7.73 10.05 14.67
N GLU A 163 9.04 9.99 14.45
CA GLU A 163 9.65 9.40 13.25
C GLU A 163 9.30 7.94 13.06
N ALA A 164 9.38 7.11 14.12
CA ALA A 164 9.02 5.69 14.04
C ALA A 164 7.56 5.50 13.60
N PHE A 165 6.64 6.29 14.19
CA PHE A 165 5.24 6.29 13.78
C PHE A 165 5.06 6.77 12.34
N THR A 166 5.85 7.75 11.89
CA THR A 166 5.80 8.25 10.51
C THR A 166 6.28 7.20 9.51
N LEU A 167 7.34 6.46 9.83
CA LEU A 167 7.85 5.35 9.00
C LEU A 167 6.82 4.23 8.87
N LEU A 168 6.17 3.87 9.98
CA LEU A 168 5.14 2.82 10.01
C LEU A 168 3.81 3.26 9.39
N ALA A 169 3.62 4.55 9.07
CA ALA A 169 2.40 5.07 8.47
C ALA A 169 2.23 4.76 6.98
N ASP A 170 3.28 4.25 6.33
CA ASP A 170 3.22 3.91 4.91
C ASP A 170 2.28 2.70 4.68
N PRO A 171 1.33 2.78 3.74
CA PRO A 171 0.34 1.72 3.52
C PRO A 171 0.95 0.39 3.06
N ARG A 172 2.22 0.36 2.62
CA ARG A 172 2.93 -0.88 2.25
C ARG A 172 3.45 -1.66 3.45
N VAL A 173 3.64 -1.01 4.60
CA VAL A 173 4.16 -1.65 5.83
C VAL A 173 3.21 -2.77 6.22
N THR A 174 3.69 -4.00 6.13
CA THR A 174 2.93 -5.23 6.39
C THR A 174 3.31 -5.83 7.74
N GLY A 175 4.59 -5.77 8.07
CA GLY A 175 5.11 -6.12 9.40
C GLY A 175 6.26 -5.20 9.77
N VAL A 176 6.75 -5.37 11.00
CA VAL A 176 7.93 -4.66 11.49
C VAL A 176 8.87 -5.63 12.18
N HIS A 177 10.12 -5.64 11.74
CA HIS A 177 11.19 -6.40 12.35
C HIS A 177 11.77 -5.65 13.55
N LEU A 178 11.72 -6.27 14.74
CA LEU A 178 12.21 -5.64 15.96
C LEU A 178 13.74 -5.71 16.12
N TRP A 179 14.43 -6.61 15.40
CA TRP A 179 15.88 -6.77 15.47
C TRP A 179 16.38 -7.01 16.90
N THR A 180 15.79 -7.96 17.63
CA THR A 180 16.01 -8.15 19.08
C THR A 180 17.47 -8.40 19.45
N LYS A 181 18.28 -8.93 18.53
CA LYS A 181 19.73 -9.02 18.69
C LYS A 181 20.38 -7.63 18.74
N SER A 182 20.06 -6.75 17.80
CA SER A 182 20.58 -5.38 17.74
C SER A 182 20.21 -4.56 18.99
N TRP A 183 19.01 -4.79 19.56
CA TRP A 183 18.64 -4.22 20.85
C TRP A 183 19.62 -4.63 21.96
N ARG A 184 19.88 -5.94 22.08
CA ARG A 184 20.81 -6.47 23.09
C ARG A 184 22.22 -5.92 22.90
N ASP A 185 22.69 -5.85 21.65
CA ASP A 185 24.03 -5.33 21.31
C ASP A 185 24.16 -3.83 21.69
N ARG A 186 23.06 -3.08 21.71
CA ARG A 186 23.00 -1.67 22.15
C ARG A 186 22.59 -1.49 23.63
N GLY A 187 22.30 -2.56 24.35
CA GLY A 187 21.83 -2.50 25.74
C GLY A 187 20.39 -1.98 25.89
N LEU A 188 19.59 -1.99 24.83
CA LEU A 188 18.17 -1.65 24.89
C LEU A 188 17.37 -2.82 25.48
N THR A 189 16.37 -2.52 26.30
CA THR A 189 15.46 -3.51 26.87
C THR A 189 14.00 -3.07 26.68
N PRO A 190 13.06 -4.02 26.56
CA PRO A 190 11.63 -3.72 26.55
C PRO A 190 11.20 -2.84 27.73
N ASP A 191 11.79 -3.03 28.91
CA ASP A 191 11.46 -2.27 30.13
C ASP A 191 11.89 -0.81 30.05
N ALA A 192 12.97 -0.51 29.33
CA ALA A 192 13.47 0.85 29.14
C ALA A 192 12.68 1.64 28.09
N ALA A 193 11.79 1.00 27.31
CA ALA A 193 11.00 1.68 26.29
C ALA A 193 10.02 2.68 26.90
N LEU A 194 10.06 3.92 26.41
CA LEU A 194 9.25 5.03 26.92
C LEU A 194 7.75 4.79 26.65
N PRO A 195 6.83 5.25 27.52
CA PRO A 195 5.39 4.97 27.39
C PRO A 195 4.76 5.41 26.06
N SER A 196 5.30 6.44 25.42
CA SER A 196 4.82 7.01 24.15
C SER A 196 5.52 6.41 22.92
N SER A 197 6.46 5.48 23.11
CA SER A 197 7.25 4.88 22.03
C SER A 197 6.43 3.92 21.15
N VAL A 198 6.91 3.70 19.92
CA VAL A 198 6.32 2.71 18.99
C VAL A 198 6.30 1.32 19.61
N PHE A 199 7.35 0.90 20.33
CA PHE A 199 7.36 -0.42 20.95
C PHE A 199 6.23 -0.57 21.98
N ARG A 200 6.02 0.41 22.86
CA ARG A 200 4.91 0.38 23.83
C ARG A 200 3.54 0.47 23.16
N HIS A 201 3.44 1.16 22.02
CA HIS A 201 2.21 1.15 21.22
C HIS A 201 1.95 -0.24 20.62
N LEU A 202 2.97 -0.88 20.04
CA LEU A 202 2.87 -2.26 19.53
C LEU A 202 2.49 -3.24 20.64
N THR A 203 3.13 -3.20 21.81
CA THR A 203 2.74 -4.12 22.91
C THR A 203 1.28 -3.92 23.30
N ARG A 204 0.80 -2.68 23.40
CA ARG A 204 -0.61 -2.40 23.68
C ARG A 204 -1.55 -2.97 22.61
N LEU A 205 -1.23 -2.82 21.33
CA LEU A 205 -2.03 -3.37 20.22
C LEU A 205 -2.24 -4.89 20.35
N PHE A 206 -1.27 -5.63 20.89
CA PHE A 206 -1.32 -7.10 20.98
C PHE A 206 -1.63 -7.65 22.38
N GLU A 207 -1.31 -6.92 23.45
CA GLU A 207 -1.64 -7.28 24.84
C GLU A 207 -3.11 -7.01 25.17
N SER A 208 -3.77 -6.14 24.40
CA SER A 208 -5.11 -5.67 24.74
C SER A 208 -6.10 -5.79 23.58
N ILE A 209 -6.80 -6.93 23.55
CA ILE A 209 -8.22 -6.91 23.13
C ILE A 209 -9.01 -5.90 23.99
N ASN A 210 -8.50 -5.58 25.19
CA ASN A 210 -9.11 -4.70 26.19
C ASN A 210 -9.01 -3.19 25.92
N LEU A 211 -8.13 -2.67 25.04
CA LEU A 211 -8.13 -1.23 24.72
C LEU A 211 -9.46 -0.81 24.06
N TRP A 212 -10.01 -1.68 23.20
CA TRP A 212 -11.34 -1.50 22.65
C TRP A 212 -12.43 -1.78 23.68
N THR A 213 -12.21 -2.68 24.64
CA THR A 213 -13.14 -2.89 25.77
C THR A 213 -13.24 -1.64 26.64
N ASP A 214 -12.14 -0.94 26.91
CA ASP A 214 -12.15 0.34 27.62
C ASP A 214 -12.85 1.44 26.78
N PHE A 215 -12.66 1.43 25.46
CA PHE A 215 -13.33 2.33 24.51
C PHE A 215 -14.85 2.17 24.47
N THR A 216 -15.34 0.93 24.27
CA THR A 216 -16.77 0.62 24.17
C THR A 216 -17.46 0.83 25.51
N THR A 217 -16.81 0.47 26.63
CA THR A 217 -17.31 0.71 27.99
C THR A 217 -17.51 2.21 28.28
N ALA A 218 -16.68 3.06 27.67
CA ALA A 218 -16.84 4.51 27.79
C ALA A 218 -18.03 5.08 26.99
N HIS A 219 -18.53 4.37 25.95
CA HIS A 219 -19.52 4.87 24.98
C HIS A 219 -20.89 4.22 25.06
N THR A 220 -21.05 3.10 25.78
CA THR A 220 -22.37 2.51 26.03
C THR A 220 -23.29 3.48 26.77
N SER A 221 -24.54 3.60 26.32
CA SER A 221 -25.59 4.43 26.93
C SER A 221 -25.78 4.14 28.44
N PHE A 222 -26.32 5.09 29.20
CA PHE A 222 -26.60 4.89 30.64
C PHE A 222 -27.45 3.63 30.91
N GLU A 223 -28.39 3.29 30.02
CA GLU A 223 -29.20 2.06 30.09
C GLU A 223 -28.37 0.78 29.83
N LEU A 224 -27.32 0.85 29.00
CA LEU A 224 -26.33 -0.21 28.79
C LEU A 224 -25.24 -0.22 29.87
N ARG A 225 -25.04 0.84 30.65
CA ARG A 225 -24.15 0.84 31.82
C ARG A 225 -24.77 0.10 33.01
N GLU A 226 -26.09 0.15 33.20
CA GLU A 226 -26.79 -0.61 34.25
C GLU A 226 -26.92 -2.10 33.91
N LYS A 227 -27.03 -2.47 32.63
CA LYS A 227 -26.91 -3.85 32.14
C LYS A 227 -25.45 -4.10 31.76
N ARG A 228 -24.62 -4.64 32.66
CA ARG A 228 -23.18 -5.00 32.44
C ARG A 228 -22.91 -5.89 31.21
N SER A 229 -23.14 -5.40 30.00
CA SER A 229 -22.86 -6.08 28.76
C SER A 229 -22.04 -5.17 27.88
N SER A 230 -20.75 -5.49 27.78
CA SER A 230 -19.90 -5.09 26.65
C SER A 230 -20.69 -5.21 25.36
N SER A 231 -20.81 -4.13 24.59
CA SER A 231 -21.56 -4.12 23.32
C SER A 231 -21.00 -5.11 22.27
N GLY A 232 -19.81 -5.69 22.51
CA GLY A 232 -19.26 -6.78 21.72
C GLY A 232 -18.61 -6.33 20.40
N TYR A 233 -18.68 -5.03 20.08
CA TYR A 233 -18.10 -4.44 18.88
C TYR A 233 -16.58 -4.32 18.93
N GLU A 234 -15.95 -4.48 20.11
CA GLU A 234 -14.52 -4.29 20.33
C GLU A 234 -13.69 -5.08 19.34
N ARG A 235 -14.04 -6.37 19.22
CA ARG A 235 -13.34 -7.29 18.35
C ARG A 235 -13.59 -6.99 16.88
N ILE A 236 -14.79 -6.50 16.53
CA ILE A 236 -15.11 -6.11 15.15
C ILE A 236 -14.32 -4.88 14.74
N TYR A 237 -14.30 -3.84 15.57
CA TYR A 237 -13.49 -2.65 15.31
C TYR A 237 -12.01 -2.98 15.21
N PHE A 238 -11.51 -3.81 16.13
CA PHE A 238 -10.14 -4.30 16.06
C PHE A 238 -9.87 -5.05 14.75
N ASP A 239 -10.74 -5.98 14.34
CA ASP A 239 -10.60 -6.73 13.10
C ASP A 239 -10.68 -5.83 11.85
N LEU A 240 -11.53 -4.79 11.87
CA LEU A 240 -11.72 -3.87 10.76
C LEU A 240 -10.58 -2.87 10.61
N LEU A 241 -10.06 -2.34 11.71
CA LEU A 241 -9.22 -1.14 11.69
C LEU A 241 -7.78 -1.38 12.11
N ARG A 242 -7.43 -2.50 12.77
CA ARG A 242 -6.05 -2.75 13.24
C ARG A 242 -5.02 -2.69 12.11
N ALA A 243 -5.38 -3.17 10.92
CA ALA A 243 -4.47 -3.20 9.78
C ALA A 243 -4.09 -1.80 9.32
N ARG A 244 -4.91 -0.79 9.66
CA ARG A 244 -4.72 0.61 9.31
C ARG A 244 -4.31 1.47 10.51
N SER A 245 -3.94 0.87 11.65
CA SER A 245 -3.70 1.60 12.91
C SER A 245 -2.62 2.67 12.77
N PHE A 246 -1.56 2.40 12.01
CA PHE A 246 -0.48 3.35 11.78
C PHE A 246 -0.75 4.30 10.61
N GLU A 247 -1.76 4.07 9.77
CA GLU A 247 -2.02 4.95 8.62
C GLU A 247 -2.42 6.36 9.07
N LYS A 248 -2.16 7.34 8.20
CA LYS A 248 -2.63 8.72 8.40
C LYS A 248 -4.11 8.81 8.02
N LEU A 249 -4.98 8.49 8.98
CA LEU A 249 -6.42 8.49 8.79
C LEU A 249 -7.06 9.81 9.23
N ASN A 250 -8.03 10.29 8.47
CA ASN A 250 -9.01 11.26 8.94
C ASN A 250 -10.24 10.50 9.43
N ILE A 251 -10.45 10.48 10.75
CA ILE A 251 -11.57 9.79 11.39
C ILE A 251 -12.60 10.83 11.84
N LEU A 252 -13.86 10.63 11.48
CA LEU A 252 -14.98 11.47 11.92
C LEU A 252 -15.89 10.67 12.86
N GLU A 253 -16.11 11.20 14.06
CA GLU A 253 -17.06 10.68 15.04
C GLU A 253 -18.33 11.53 15.08
N ILE A 254 -19.49 10.88 14.96
CA ILE A 254 -20.81 11.48 15.16
C ILE A 254 -21.62 10.65 16.15
N GLY A 255 -22.58 11.28 16.84
CA GLY A 255 -23.40 10.56 17.82
C GLY A 255 -22.75 10.41 19.19
N THR A 256 -21.78 11.24 19.55
CA THR A 256 -21.19 11.22 20.88
C THR A 256 -22.19 11.70 21.94
N PHE A 257 -22.32 10.95 23.04
CA PHE A 257 -23.37 11.10 24.06
C PHE A 257 -23.48 12.56 24.59
N CYS A 258 -24.66 13.16 24.49
CA CYS A 258 -24.94 14.55 24.89
C CYS A 258 -26.28 14.72 25.63
N ASP A 259 -26.74 13.75 26.42
CA ASP A 259 -27.99 13.91 27.18
C ASP A 259 -27.74 14.09 28.67
N GLY A 260 -27.58 15.37 29.07
CA GLY A 260 -28.24 16.00 30.22
C GLY A 260 -28.07 15.48 31.66
N GLN A 261 -27.44 14.33 31.90
CA GLN A 261 -27.22 13.77 33.23
C GLN A 261 -25.71 13.50 33.42
N ALA A 262 -25.00 14.53 33.90
CA ALA A 262 -23.73 14.46 34.62
C ALA A 262 -22.71 13.39 34.15
N GLY A 263 -22.13 13.59 32.96
CA GLY A 263 -20.77 13.16 32.66
C GLY A 263 -19.86 14.38 32.67
N SER A 264 -18.70 14.30 33.31
CA SER A 264 -17.70 15.37 33.27
C SER A 264 -17.21 15.60 31.83
N ASP A 265 -16.60 16.75 31.52
CA ASP A 265 -15.92 16.96 30.22
C ASP A 265 -14.94 15.80 29.90
N GLN A 266 -14.42 15.08 30.91
CA GLN A 266 -13.56 13.91 30.70
C GLN A 266 -14.28 12.68 30.14
N ASP A 267 -15.55 12.46 30.50
CA ASP A 267 -16.34 11.34 30.00
C ASP A 267 -16.68 11.51 28.51
N GLN A 268 -16.90 12.76 28.08
CA GLN A 268 -17.19 13.14 26.70
C GLN A 268 -15.97 13.02 25.76
N LEU A 269 -14.79 12.74 26.32
CA LEU A 269 -13.50 12.73 25.61
C LEU A 269 -12.87 11.34 25.53
N ALA A 270 -13.47 10.34 26.16
CA ALA A 270 -12.89 9.02 26.28
C ALA A 270 -12.76 8.31 24.92
N SER A 271 -13.71 8.49 23.98
CA SER A 271 -13.64 7.87 22.64
C SER A 271 -12.54 8.49 21.84
N THR A 272 -12.61 9.81 21.66
CA THR A 272 -11.61 10.56 20.92
C THR A 272 -10.21 10.28 21.48
N LYS A 273 -10.02 10.23 22.80
CA LYS A 273 -8.72 9.87 23.39
C LYS A 273 -8.29 8.45 23.02
N THR A 274 -9.17 7.47 23.10
CA THR A 274 -8.82 6.09 22.77
C THR A 274 -8.52 5.93 21.27
N LEU A 275 -9.26 6.59 20.38
CA LEU A 275 -8.93 6.63 18.96
C LEU A 275 -7.57 7.30 18.72
N LEU A 276 -7.26 8.38 19.43
CA LEU A 276 -5.96 9.03 19.32
C LEU A 276 -4.82 8.14 19.82
N ASP A 277 -5.07 7.30 20.84
CA ASP A 277 -4.11 6.34 21.38
C ASP A 277 -3.93 5.12 20.45
N PHE A 278 -5.01 4.64 19.81
CA PHE A 278 -4.99 3.50 18.87
C PHE A 278 -4.49 3.87 17.47
N PHE A 279 -4.80 5.08 17.00
CA PHE A 279 -4.37 5.61 15.71
C PHE A 279 -3.38 6.77 15.93
N PRO A 280 -2.09 6.46 16.15
CA PRO A 280 -1.08 7.47 16.52
C PRO A 280 -0.88 8.54 15.44
N ASN A 281 -1.17 8.22 14.19
CA ASN A 281 -1.01 9.11 13.03
C ASN A 281 -2.33 9.73 12.52
N ALA A 282 -3.47 9.38 13.13
CA ALA A 282 -4.76 9.90 12.68
C ALA A 282 -5.06 11.29 13.22
N ILE A 283 -5.88 12.02 12.46
CA ILE A 283 -6.62 13.20 12.90
C ILE A 283 -8.04 12.73 13.22
N VAL A 284 -8.50 12.99 14.44
CA VAL A 284 -9.85 12.63 14.90
C VAL A 284 -10.68 13.90 14.98
N SER A 285 -11.72 13.96 14.17
CA SER A 285 -12.73 15.02 14.20
C SER A 285 -13.97 14.51 14.91
N SER A 286 -14.54 15.28 15.83
CA SER A 286 -15.82 14.94 16.47
C SER A 286 -16.82 16.07 16.40
N VAL A 287 -18.07 15.71 16.19
CA VAL A 287 -19.19 16.64 16.02
C VAL A 287 -20.13 16.54 17.22
N HIS A 288 -20.36 17.67 17.88
CA HIS A 288 -21.14 17.75 19.13
C HIS A 288 -22.23 18.81 19.02
N ARG A 289 -23.35 18.60 19.72
CA ARG A 289 -24.43 19.60 19.84
C ARG A 289 -24.02 20.80 20.71
N HIS A 290 -23.10 20.57 21.65
CA HIS A 290 -22.63 21.58 22.59
C HIS A 290 -21.13 21.84 22.41
N LYS A 291 -20.69 23.04 22.81
CA LYS A 291 -19.29 23.43 22.73
C LYS A 291 -18.48 22.77 23.85
N ILE A 292 -17.64 21.80 23.49
CA ILE A 292 -16.69 21.13 24.39
C ILE A 292 -15.32 21.81 24.31
N ARG A 293 -14.70 22.10 25.46
CA ARG A 293 -13.34 22.69 25.52
C ARG A 293 -12.30 21.60 25.81
N TYR A 294 -11.65 21.12 24.77
CA TYR A 294 -10.41 20.36 24.91
C TYR A 294 -9.55 20.55 23.66
N GLU A 295 -8.26 20.71 23.87
CA GLU A 295 -7.29 20.96 22.81
C GLU A 295 -6.32 19.79 22.73
N HIS A 296 -6.17 19.24 21.53
CA HIS A 296 -5.16 18.25 21.22
C HIS A 296 -4.71 18.45 19.78
N PRO A 297 -3.41 18.36 19.46
CA PRO A 297 -2.88 18.69 18.13
C PRO A 297 -3.48 17.84 17.00
N ARG A 298 -3.97 16.65 17.33
CA ARG A 298 -4.61 15.71 16.39
C ARG A 298 -6.13 15.60 16.56
N ALA A 299 -6.75 16.40 17.42
CA ALA A 299 -8.21 16.38 17.61
C ALA A 299 -8.85 17.67 17.11
N ARG A 300 -9.90 17.56 16.30
CA ARG A 300 -10.71 18.69 15.84
C ARG A 300 -12.12 18.53 16.38
N ARG A 301 -12.74 19.64 16.79
CA ARG A 301 -14.11 19.62 17.30
C ARG A 301 -14.97 20.67 16.68
N TYR A 302 -16.18 20.24 16.36
CA TYR A 302 -17.16 21.07 15.70
C TYR A 302 -18.44 21.06 16.52
N SER A 303 -18.90 22.25 16.88
CA SER A 303 -20.22 22.44 17.48
C SER A 303 -21.20 22.59 16.34
N VAL A 304 -21.79 21.49 15.89
CA VAL A 304 -22.75 21.47 14.78
C VAL A 304 -24.06 20.93 15.32
N ASP A 305 -25.13 21.69 15.13
CA ASP A 305 -26.45 21.17 15.39
C ASP A 305 -26.83 20.19 14.26
N GLN A 306 -26.65 18.89 14.53
CA GLN A 306 -26.93 17.82 13.57
C GLN A 306 -28.43 17.70 13.21
N LEU A 307 -29.30 18.51 13.83
CA LEU A 307 -30.74 18.55 13.59
C LEU A 307 -31.16 19.34 12.33
N THR A 308 -30.23 20.02 11.64
CA THR A 308 -30.56 20.79 10.42
C THR A 308 -29.60 20.50 9.27
N SER A 309 -30.16 20.29 8.07
CA SER A 309 -29.40 20.01 6.84
C SER A 309 -28.34 21.08 6.54
N ASP A 310 -28.63 22.34 6.83
CA ASP A 310 -27.77 23.46 6.43
C ASP A 310 -26.50 23.53 7.30
N ALA A 311 -26.60 23.20 8.59
CA ALA A 311 -25.46 23.18 9.50
C ALA A 311 -24.50 22.03 9.19
N LEU A 312 -25.03 20.85 8.85
CA LEU A 312 -24.20 19.71 8.45
C LEU A 312 -23.63 19.91 7.04
N ALA A 313 -24.33 20.58 6.13
CA ALA A 313 -23.86 20.86 4.78
C ALA A 313 -22.69 21.86 4.81
N GLY A 314 -22.83 22.96 5.56
CA GLY A 314 -21.74 23.90 5.79
C GLY A 314 -20.54 23.25 6.49
N PHE A 315 -20.78 22.35 7.44
CA PHE A 315 -19.69 21.56 8.04
C PHE A 315 -18.97 20.71 6.99
N VAL A 316 -19.71 20.00 6.13
CA VAL A 316 -19.11 19.13 5.12
C VAL A 316 -18.27 19.93 4.13
N ASP A 317 -18.82 21.03 3.60
CA ASP A 317 -18.17 21.85 2.58
C ASP A 317 -16.95 22.60 3.12
N ASP A 318 -17.01 23.10 4.36
CA ASP A 318 -15.95 23.96 4.92
C ASP A 318 -14.88 23.19 5.71
N GLN A 319 -15.21 22.02 6.28
CA GLN A 319 -14.40 21.38 7.33
C GLN A 319 -14.08 19.91 7.07
N VAL A 320 -14.70 19.28 6.07
CA VAL A 320 -14.67 17.82 5.88
C VAL A 320 -14.27 17.47 4.46
N ALA A 321 -12.97 17.53 4.19
CA ALA A 321 -12.40 16.94 3.00
C ALA A 321 -11.55 15.71 3.37
N GLY A 322 -11.82 14.60 2.69
CA GLY A 322 -10.98 13.40 2.74
C GLY A 322 -11.14 12.56 4.00
N ILE A 323 -12.37 12.20 4.38
CA ILE A 323 -12.62 11.28 5.50
C ILE A 323 -12.31 9.84 5.10
N ASP A 324 -11.55 9.13 5.91
CA ASP A 324 -11.25 7.71 5.69
C ASP A 324 -12.22 6.80 6.45
N VAL A 325 -12.67 7.22 7.63
CA VAL A 325 -13.58 6.46 8.51
C VAL A 325 -14.60 7.40 9.15
N VAL A 326 -15.89 7.07 9.04
CA VAL A 326 -16.96 7.67 9.84
C VAL A 326 -17.43 6.65 10.86
N LEU A 327 -17.52 7.07 12.13
CA LEU A 327 -18.09 6.32 13.24
C LEU A 327 -19.41 6.98 13.66
N ASP A 328 -20.54 6.32 13.43
CA ASP A 328 -21.87 6.72 13.88
C ASP A 328 -22.32 5.84 15.04
N TYR A 329 -22.28 6.40 16.25
CA TYR A 329 -22.61 5.71 17.50
C TYR A 329 -24.11 5.51 17.76
N GLY A 330 -24.99 5.92 16.84
CA GLY A 330 -26.41 5.58 16.90
C GLY A 330 -27.23 6.26 18.00
N THR A 331 -26.73 7.35 18.59
CA THR A 331 -27.44 8.08 19.66
C THR A 331 -28.57 8.99 19.15
N TYR A 332 -28.61 9.30 17.85
CA TYR A 332 -29.64 10.17 17.24
C TYR A 332 -30.82 9.38 16.65
N PRO A 333 -32.02 9.97 16.56
CA PRO A 333 -33.16 9.39 15.86
C PRO A 333 -32.84 8.89 14.45
N SER A 334 -33.52 7.82 14.04
CA SER A 334 -33.22 7.14 12.79
C SER A 334 -33.32 8.02 11.52
N SER A 335 -34.21 9.01 11.48
CA SER A 335 -34.33 9.93 10.34
C SER A 335 -33.13 10.88 10.22
N GLU A 336 -32.57 11.30 11.36
CA GLU A 336 -31.38 12.16 11.40
C GLU A 336 -30.14 11.40 10.97
N ARG A 337 -30.01 10.15 11.41
CA ARG A 337 -28.92 9.27 10.97
C ARG A 337 -28.98 8.97 9.47
N GLN A 338 -30.17 8.84 8.90
CA GLN A 338 -30.36 8.72 7.44
C GLN A 338 -29.85 9.97 6.71
N LEU A 339 -30.18 11.18 7.20
CA LEU A 339 -29.69 12.45 6.65
C LEU A 339 -28.16 12.55 6.77
N ALA A 340 -27.60 12.25 7.94
CA ALA A 340 -26.16 12.26 8.18
C ALA A 340 -25.41 11.31 7.24
N LEU A 341 -25.94 10.09 7.03
CA LEU A 341 -25.40 9.15 6.05
C LEU A 341 -25.45 9.74 4.63
N GLY A 342 -26.59 10.31 4.22
CA GLY A 342 -26.77 10.95 2.91
C GLY A 342 -25.75 12.05 2.61
N MET A 343 -25.32 12.78 3.64
CA MET A 343 -24.41 13.93 3.50
C MET A 343 -22.93 13.56 3.67
N LEU A 344 -22.62 12.66 4.61
CA LEU A 344 -21.24 12.29 4.92
C LEU A 344 -20.70 11.18 4.02
N TYR A 345 -21.55 10.29 3.49
CA TYR A 345 -21.11 9.21 2.61
C TYR A 345 -20.45 9.71 1.31
N PRO A 346 -20.95 10.77 0.65
CA PRO A 346 -20.26 11.42 -0.46
C PRO A 346 -18.87 11.97 -0.10
N ALA A 347 -18.66 12.42 1.15
CA ALA A 347 -17.40 13.00 1.63
C ALA A 347 -16.32 11.97 2.01
N LEU A 348 -16.69 10.68 2.10
CA LEU A 348 -15.71 9.59 2.28
C LEU A 348 -14.74 9.50 1.10
N ASN A 349 -13.48 9.23 1.38
CA ASN A 349 -12.47 8.85 0.38
C ASN A 349 -12.86 7.53 -0.32
N PRO A 350 -12.31 7.25 -1.52
CA PRO A 350 -12.29 5.91 -2.10
C PRO A 350 -11.89 4.86 -1.06
N HIS A 351 -12.60 3.72 -1.03
CA HIS A 351 -12.44 2.66 -0.01
C HIS A 351 -12.71 3.08 1.45
N GLY A 352 -13.18 4.31 1.69
CA GLY A 352 -13.56 4.79 3.01
C GLY A 352 -14.68 3.96 3.64
N LEU A 353 -14.68 3.93 4.98
CA LEU A 353 -15.62 3.14 5.77
C LEU A 353 -16.64 4.05 6.47
N TYR A 354 -17.91 3.67 6.38
CA TYR A 354 -18.96 4.19 7.24
C TYR A 354 -19.40 3.09 8.20
N ILE A 355 -19.15 3.26 9.49
CA ILE A 355 -19.48 2.29 10.53
C ILE A 355 -20.67 2.82 11.33
N LEU A 356 -21.72 1.99 11.45
CA LEU A 356 -23.03 2.31 12.01
C LEU A 356 -23.30 1.39 13.20
N GLU A 357 -23.39 1.93 14.41
CA GLU A 357 -23.84 1.20 15.59
C GLU A 357 -25.36 1.24 15.74
N GLU A 358 -25.93 0.34 16.54
CA GLU A 358 -27.35 0.36 16.94
C GLU A 358 -28.33 0.39 15.74
N LEU A 359 -28.20 -0.55 14.79
CA LEU A 359 -29.10 -0.60 13.62
C LEU A 359 -30.58 -0.86 13.96
N GLN A 360 -30.89 -1.41 15.14
CA GLN A 360 -32.27 -1.75 15.56
C GLN A 360 -33.08 -0.59 16.12
N GLN A 361 -32.49 0.60 16.32
CA GLN A 361 -33.18 1.71 16.97
C GLN A 361 -34.54 1.99 16.30
N SER A 362 -35.60 1.89 17.11
CA SER A 362 -36.99 1.96 16.64
C SER A 362 -37.30 3.33 16.04
N ALA A 363 -37.89 3.33 14.84
CA ALA A 363 -38.45 4.52 14.23
C ALA A 363 -39.89 4.75 14.72
N PRO A 364 -40.42 5.99 14.68
CA PRO A 364 -41.83 6.24 14.90
C PRO A 364 -42.69 5.37 13.97
N VAL A 365 -43.92 5.05 14.39
CA VAL A 365 -44.83 4.06 13.77
C VAL A 365 -45.05 4.24 12.26
N ASP A 366 -44.76 5.41 11.69
CA ASP A 366 -44.92 5.75 10.27
C ASP A 366 -43.61 5.81 9.44
N HIS A 367 -42.44 5.50 10.03
CA HIS A 367 -41.13 5.53 9.35
C HIS A 367 -40.35 4.23 9.55
N ARG A 368 -39.58 3.79 8.53
CA ARG A 368 -38.66 2.64 8.69
C ARG A 368 -37.31 3.08 9.25
N SER A 369 -36.68 2.23 10.06
CA SER A 369 -35.38 2.49 10.69
C SER A 369 -34.23 2.49 9.67
N LEU A 370 -33.08 3.07 10.03
CA LEU A 370 -31.86 3.06 9.22
C LEU A 370 -31.40 1.63 8.97
N GLY A 371 -31.43 0.78 10.01
CA GLY A 371 -31.13 -0.65 9.87
C GLY A 371 -32.00 -1.37 8.85
N HIS A 372 -33.25 -0.95 8.63
CA HIS A 372 -34.05 -1.51 7.54
C HIS A 372 -33.45 -1.20 6.17
N TYR A 373 -33.04 0.06 5.92
CA TYR A 373 -32.45 0.46 4.64
C TYR A 373 -31.05 -0.12 4.42
N ILE A 374 -30.26 -0.28 5.49
CA ILE A 374 -28.93 -0.92 5.42
C ILE A 374 -29.06 -2.41 5.06
N ARG A 375 -30.01 -3.13 5.66
CA ARG A 375 -30.30 -4.52 5.26
C ARG A 375 -30.78 -4.61 3.82
N LYS A 376 -31.67 -3.70 3.40
CA LYS A 376 -32.13 -3.64 2.00
C LYS A 376 -30.97 -3.35 1.03
N LEU A 377 -30.04 -2.48 1.40
CA LEU A 377 -28.83 -2.22 0.61
C LEU A 377 -27.92 -3.45 0.55
N HIS A 378 -27.81 -4.22 1.64
CA HIS A 378 -27.06 -5.48 1.67
C HIS A 378 -27.69 -6.57 0.79
N GLU A 379 -29.00 -6.74 0.88
CA GLU A 379 -29.75 -7.82 0.22
C GLU A 379 -30.05 -7.51 -1.25
N GLU A 380 -30.40 -6.27 -1.56
CA GLU A 380 -30.92 -5.87 -2.87
C GLU A 380 -30.01 -4.87 -3.61
N GLY A 381 -28.95 -4.37 -2.97
CA GLY A 381 -28.10 -3.33 -3.56
C GLY A 381 -28.78 -1.96 -3.69
N SER A 382 -29.94 -1.76 -3.05
CA SER A 382 -30.71 -0.52 -3.16
C SER A 382 -30.93 0.17 -1.82
N PHE A 383 -30.58 1.46 -1.76
CA PHE A 383 -30.84 2.36 -0.63
C PHE A 383 -31.92 3.36 -1.04
N ASN A 384 -33.07 3.29 -0.38
CA ASN A 384 -34.28 4.05 -0.76
C ASN A 384 -34.97 4.65 0.46
N SER A 385 -34.26 5.53 1.17
CA SER A 385 -34.81 6.31 2.27
C SER A 385 -35.81 7.35 1.77
N HIS A 386 -36.96 7.47 2.44
CA HIS A 386 -37.95 8.52 2.18
C HIS A 386 -37.52 9.89 2.71
N VAL A 387 -36.47 9.96 3.53
CA VAL A 387 -35.93 11.20 4.11
C VAL A 387 -34.87 11.82 3.19
N LEU A 388 -34.24 11.01 2.34
CA LEU A 388 -33.19 11.45 1.41
C LEU A 388 -33.75 11.84 0.04
N SER A 389 -33.04 12.72 -0.66
CA SER A 389 -33.32 13.03 -2.06
C SER A 389 -33.10 11.81 -2.96
N VAL A 390 -33.66 11.85 -4.18
CA VAL A 390 -33.49 10.79 -5.17
C VAL A 390 -32.00 10.60 -5.50
N GLU A 391 -31.27 11.71 -5.61
CA GLU A 391 -29.84 11.74 -5.93
C GLU A 391 -28.99 11.13 -4.82
N ALA A 392 -29.29 11.44 -3.54
CA ALA A 392 -28.57 10.89 -2.40
C ALA A 392 -28.79 9.38 -2.26
N ASN A 393 -30.03 8.93 -2.41
CA ASN A 393 -30.38 7.51 -2.44
C ASN A 393 -29.66 6.75 -3.56
N ALA A 394 -29.69 7.30 -4.79
CA ALA A 394 -28.99 6.74 -5.93
C ALA A 394 -27.47 6.70 -5.70
N TYR A 395 -26.90 7.76 -5.12
CA TYR A 395 -25.47 7.82 -4.83
C TYR A 395 -25.04 6.71 -3.87
N ILE A 396 -25.71 6.56 -2.72
CA ILE A 396 -25.38 5.51 -1.75
C ILE A 396 -25.51 4.12 -2.41
N SER A 397 -26.60 3.88 -3.12
CA SER A 397 -26.83 2.60 -3.82
C SER A 397 -25.72 2.27 -4.80
N HIS A 398 -25.31 3.24 -5.64
CA HIS A 398 -24.34 3.03 -6.71
C HIS A 398 -22.87 3.12 -6.28
N LYS A 399 -22.59 3.75 -5.14
CA LYS A 399 -21.22 3.99 -4.65
C LYS A 399 -20.84 3.12 -3.46
N THR A 400 -21.70 2.20 -3.02
CA THR A 400 -21.37 1.22 -2.00
C THR A 400 -20.76 -0.04 -2.64
N ALA A 401 -19.52 -0.38 -2.27
CA ALA A 401 -18.83 -1.56 -2.78
C ALA A 401 -19.24 -2.84 -2.03
N SER A 402 -19.44 -2.71 -0.72
CA SER A 402 -19.84 -3.82 0.12
C SER A 402 -20.56 -3.31 1.36
N VAL A 403 -21.59 -4.04 1.76
CA VAL A 403 -22.23 -3.90 3.07
C VAL A 403 -21.89 -5.15 3.88
N ARG A 404 -21.36 -4.97 5.09
CA ARG A 404 -21.24 -6.03 6.08
C ARG A 404 -22.14 -5.70 7.25
N ILE A 405 -22.90 -6.70 7.70
CA ILE A 405 -23.76 -6.58 8.87
C ILE A 405 -23.32 -7.64 9.86
N TYR A 406 -23.05 -7.23 11.09
CA TYR A 406 -22.64 -8.11 12.17
C TYR A 406 -23.80 -8.25 13.16
N ASP A 407 -24.69 -9.21 12.89
CA ASP A 407 -25.92 -9.47 13.65
C ASP A 407 -25.83 -10.65 14.63
N ASN A 408 -24.75 -11.45 14.54
CA ASN A 408 -24.70 -12.77 15.16
C ASN A 408 -23.42 -12.98 15.97
N PHE A 409 -23.55 -12.87 17.29
CA PHE A 409 -22.60 -13.45 18.22
C PHE A 409 -23.34 -14.49 19.06
N GLU A 410 -23.10 -15.78 18.80
CA GLU A 410 -23.60 -16.88 19.63
C GLU A 410 -23.32 -16.67 21.13
N ARG A 411 -22.25 -15.92 21.46
CA ARG A 411 -21.88 -15.56 22.83
C ARG A 411 -22.70 -14.38 23.42
N LEU A 412 -23.14 -13.41 22.61
CA LEU A 412 -23.96 -12.26 23.08
C LEU A 412 -25.45 -12.60 23.13
N LEU A 413 -25.91 -13.53 22.29
CA LEU A 413 -27.26 -14.11 22.33
C LEU A 413 -27.54 -14.82 23.66
N ALA A 414 -26.52 -15.39 24.31
CA ALA A 414 -26.63 -16.01 25.62
C ALA A 414 -26.86 -14.98 26.75
N ASP A 415 -26.36 -13.75 26.58
CA ASP A 415 -26.40 -12.69 27.58
C ASP A 415 -27.51 -11.64 27.31
N ASN A 416 -28.35 -11.87 26.29
CA ASN A 416 -29.49 -11.01 25.91
C ASN A 416 -29.08 -9.57 25.52
N VAL A 417 -27.93 -9.46 24.84
CA VAL A 417 -27.31 -8.22 24.37
C VAL A 417 -27.49 -8.13 22.86
N HIS A 418 -28.24 -7.12 22.40
CA HIS A 418 -28.49 -6.89 20.98
C HIS A 418 -27.49 -5.86 20.47
N GLY A 419 -26.53 -6.27 19.65
CA GLY A 419 -25.61 -5.36 18.99
C GLY A 419 -25.54 -5.65 17.49
N GLU A 420 -26.10 -4.77 16.67
CA GLU A 420 -26.06 -4.86 15.20
C GLU A 420 -25.16 -3.74 14.67
N LEU A 421 -23.99 -4.12 14.16
CA LEU A 421 -23.04 -3.19 13.53
C LEU A 421 -23.16 -3.27 12.00
N GLY A 422 -23.40 -2.13 11.36
CA GLY A 422 -23.36 -2.00 9.90
C GLY A 422 -22.06 -1.37 9.43
N VAL A 423 -21.43 -1.95 8.41
CA VAL A 423 -20.22 -1.38 7.78
C VAL A 423 -20.44 -1.24 6.30
N LEU A 424 -20.43 0.00 5.82
CA LEU A 424 -20.48 0.34 4.41
C LEU A 424 -19.07 0.69 3.94
N ARG A 425 -18.58 0.01 2.90
CA ARG A 425 -17.34 0.39 2.21
C ARG A 425 -17.70 1.11 0.91
N LYS A 426 -17.14 2.30 0.71
CA LYS A 426 -17.30 3.05 -0.54
C LYS A 426 -16.48 2.40 -1.66
N ILE A 427 -17.03 2.36 -2.87
CA ILE A 427 -16.31 1.96 -4.10
C ILE A 427 -15.07 2.82 -4.22
N GLY A 428 -13.91 2.18 -4.24
CA GLY A 428 -12.72 2.80 -4.80
C GLY A 428 -12.58 2.48 -6.27
N ASP A 429 -11.66 3.18 -6.93
CA ASP A 429 -11.56 3.18 -8.39
C ASP A 429 -11.25 1.78 -8.97
N GLU A 430 -10.68 0.90 -8.15
CA GLU A 430 -10.30 -0.47 -8.46
C GLU A 430 -11.45 -1.50 -8.32
N ASP A 431 -12.49 -1.23 -7.52
CA ASP A 431 -13.57 -2.20 -7.21
C ASP A 431 -14.49 -2.49 -8.41
N ARG A 432 -14.45 -1.66 -9.47
CA ARG A 432 -15.22 -1.84 -10.71
C ARG A 432 -14.70 -2.99 -11.59
N THR A 433 -13.58 -3.60 -11.22
CA THR A 433 -12.83 -4.54 -12.07
C THR A 433 -12.98 -6.00 -11.64
N PHE A 434 -13.29 -6.25 -10.36
CA PHE A 434 -13.30 -7.58 -9.77
C PHE A 434 -14.65 -8.30 -9.81
N SER A 435 -15.71 -7.68 -10.35
CA SER A 435 -17.03 -8.32 -10.52
C SER A 435 -17.07 -9.22 -11.76
N ARG A 436 -16.14 -10.17 -11.90
CA ARG A 436 -16.25 -11.32 -12.82
C ARG A 436 -15.26 -12.41 -12.39
N VAL A 437 -15.80 -13.37 -11.63
CA VAL A 437 -15.41 -14.79 -11.51
C VAL A 437 -13.90 -15.09 -11.58
N ARG A 438 -13.29 -15.48 -10.43
CA ARG A 438 -12.11 -16.38 -10.45
C ARG A 438 -12.60 -17.83 -10.63
N PRO A 439 -12.24 -18.55 -11.69
CA PRO A 439 -12.33 -20.01 -11.69
C PRO A 439 -11.20 -20.57 -10.83
N ALA A 440 -11.54 -21.46 -9.91
CA ALA A 440 -10.56 -22.24 -9.18
C ALA A 440 -9.86 -23.22 -10.13
N GLY A 441 -8.52 -23.25 -10.05
CA GLY A 441 -7.70 -24.33 -10.58
C GLY A 441 -7.22 -24.15 -12.02
N GLN A 442 -6.01 -23.62 -12.16
CA GLN A 442 -5.05 -24.10 -13.16
C GLN A 442 -3.64 -23.65 -12.77
N SER A 443 -2.82 -24.64 -12.40
CA SER A 443 -1.38 -24.49 -12.19
C SER A 443 -0.69 -24.33 -13.54
N HIS A 444 -0.16 -23.16 -13.86
CA HIS A 444 0.75 -23.00 -14.98
C HIS A 444 1.99 -22.21 -14.57
N TRP A 445 3.14 -22.83 -14.86
CA TRP A 445 4.48 -22.26 -14.93
C TRP A 445 4.43 -20.79 -15.35
N ARG A 446 5.05 -19.89 -14.58
CA ARG A 446 5.15 -18.45 -14.92
C ARG A 446 6.46 -18.21 -15.70
N THR A 447 6.36 -17.78 -16.95
CA THR A 447 7.46 -17.15 -17.70
C THR A 447 7.81 -15.78 -17.09
N ARG A 448 8.98 -15.22 -17.44
CA ARG A 448 9.40 -13.88 -16.97
C ARG A 448 8.39 -12.77 -17.36
N ASP A 449 7.76 -12.89 -18.54
CA ASP A 449 6.60 -12.10 -18.99
C ASP A 449 5.49 -11.99 -17.92
N ALA A 450 5.06 -13.12 -17.35
CA ALA A 450 3.97 -13.12 -16.36
C ALA A 450 4.32 -12.30 -15.10
N THR A 451 5.59 -12.28 -14.70
CA THR A 451 5.99 -11.59 -13.48
C THR A 451 6.11 -10.08 -13.66
N ARG A 452 6.60 -9.59 -14.80
CA ARG A 452 6.66 -8.14 -15.10
C ARG A 452 5.26 -7.56 -15.25
N ARG A 453 4.39 -8.26 -16.00
CA ARG A 453 2.97 -7.88 -16.15
C ARG A 453 2.28 -7.78 -14.79
N LEU A 454 2.44 -8.80 -13.93
CA LEU A 454 1.85 -8.80 -12.59
C LEU A 454 2.36 -7.66 -11.70
N ALA A 455 3.65 -7.30 -11.80
CA ALA A 455 4.20 -6.19 -11.03
C ALA A 455 3.47 -4.88 -11.33
N PHE A 456 3.27 -4.54 -12.62
CA PHE A 456 2.59 -3.31 -13.02
C PHE A 456 1.07 -3.36 -12.89
N GLN A 457 0.45 -4.55 -13.04
CA GLN A 457 -0.95 -4.74 -12.67
C GLN A 457 -1.17 -4.41 -11.19
N GLU A 458 -0.27 -4.84 -10.31
CA GLU A 458 -0.34 -4.53 -8.88
C GLU A 458 -0.13 -3.04 -8.58
N VAL A 459 0.74 -2.36 -9.35
CA VAL A 459 0.94 -0.91 -9.21
C VAL A 459 -0.36 -0.15 -9.42
N TYR A 460 -1.10 -0.47 -10.49
CA TYR A 460 -2.38 0.17 -10.78
C TYR A 460 -3.50 -0.32 -9.85
N ALA A 461 -3.52 -1.61 -9.53
CA ALA A 461 -4.54 -2.23 -8.68
C ALA A 461 -4.34 -1.99 -7.18
N ARG A 462 -3.32 -1.22 -6.77
CA ARG A 462 -3.18 -0.72 -5.40
C ARG A 462 -2.98 0.80 -5.35
N GLY A 463 -3.16 1.49 -6.47
CA GLY A 463 -2.91 2.93 -6.60
C GLY A 463 -1.52 3.37 -6.12
N LEU A 464 -0.46 2.57 -6.35
CA LEU A 464 0.88 2.85 -5.78
C LEU A 464 1.53 4.11 -6.38
N TRP A 465 1.10 4.51 -7.58
CA TRP A 465 1.47 5.80 -8.17
C TRP A 465 0.55 6.95 -7.76
N GLY A 466 -0.47 6.68 -6.93
CA GLY A 466 -1.49 7.62 -6.49
C GLY A 466 -2.84 7.36 -7.16
N SER A 467 -3.76 8.30 -6.97
CA SER A 467 -5.09 8.31 -7.59
C SER A 467 -5.54 9.74 -7.86
N ASP A 468 -6.48 9.92 -8.78
CA ASP A 468 -7.25 11.15 -8.91
C ASP A 468 -8.75 10.85 -8.78
N LYS A 469 -9.58 11.91 -8.70
CA LYS A 469 -11.03 11.75 -8.52
C LYS A 469 -11.76 11.23 -9.78
N GLU A 470 -11.05 11.08 -10.91
CA GLU A 470 -11.67 10.96 -12.24
C GLU A 470 -11.29 9.68 -13.01
N GLY A 471 -10.23 8.95 -12.64
CA GLY A 471 -9.69 7.83 -13.41
C GLY A 471 -9.47 6.53 -12.64
N ARG A 472 -9.80 5.40 -13.28
CA ARG A 472 -9.50 4.02 -12.81
C ARG A 472 -8.00 3.72 -12.77
N PHE A 473 -7.22 4.38 -13.64
CA PHE A 473 -5.79 4.22 -13.74
C PHE A 473 -5.13 5.57 -13.54
N PHE A 474 -4.05 5.60 -12.75
CA PHE A 474 -3.33 6.84 -12.44
C PHE A 474 -1.82 6.62 -12.60
N SER A 475 -1.22 7.31 -13.57
CA SER A 475 0.20 7.15 -13.93
C SER A 475 1.09 8.20 -13.26
N GLY A 476 0.82 8.47 -11.99
CA GLY A 476 1.65 9.33 -11.15
C GLY A 476 1.34 10.82 -11.27
N ILE A 477 1.71 11.56 -10.22
CA ILE A 477 1.64 13.03 -10.22
C ILE A 477 2.61 13.65 -11.24
N GLY A 478 3.68 12.94 -11.61
CA GLY A 478 4.63 13.38 -12.63
C GLY A 478 3.97 13.64 -14.00
N SER A 479 2.81 13.04 -14.26
CA SER A 479 2.02 13.21 -15.49
C SER A 479 0.97 14.33 -15.40
N ARG A 480 0.91 15.07 -14.28
CA ARG A 480 -0.06 16.13 -14.01
C ARG A 480 0.62 17.37 -13.41
N GLY A 481 -0.02 18.53 -13.58
CA GLY A 481 0.43 19.78 -12.96
C GLY A 481 1.62 20.47 -13.67
N PRO A 482 2.23 21.48 -13.02
CA PRO A 482 3.12 22.43 -13.70
C PRO A 482 4.35 21.83 -14.37
N THR A 483 4.94 20.78 -13.78
CA THR A 483 6.09 20.08 -14.36
C THR A 483 5.70 19.29 -15.61
N ALA A 484 4.51 18.69 -15.63
CA ALA A 484 3.97 18.00 -16.79
C ALA A 484 3.66 19.00 -17.93
N ASP A 485 3.12 20.17 -17.61
CA ASP A 485 2.87 21.24 -18.58
C ASP A 485 4.16 21.74 -19.23
N ALA A 486 5.19 22.00 -18.41
CA ALA A 486 6.50 22.43 -18.91
C ALA A 486 7.16 21.37 -19.80
N TYR A 487 7.01 20.09 -19.44
CA TYR A 487 7.46 18.96 -20.27
C TYR A 487 6.70 18.92 -21.60
N LEU A 488 5.36 19.05 -21.57
CA LEU A 488 4.53 19.05 -22.78
C LEU A 488 4.90 20.18 -23.73
N ASP A 489 5.19 21.38 -23.22
CA ASP A 489 5.63 22.51 -24.03
C ASP A 489 6.96 22.22 -24.74
N ALA A 490 7.93 21.69 -23.99
CA ALA A 490 9.23 21.31 -24.54
C ALA A 490 9.11 20.17 -25.56
N LEU A 491 8.33 19.13 -25.25
CA LEU A 491 8.09 18.00 -26.14
C LEU A 491 7.40 18.46 -27.44
N CYS A 492 6.40 19.33 -27.35
CA CYS A 492 5.74 19.89 -28.54
C CYS A 492 6.74 20.66 -29.42
N GLN A 493 7.66 21.40 -28.84
CA GLN A 493 8.70 22.09 -29.60
C GLN A 493 9.62 21.09 -30.31
N ILE A 494 10.14 20.10 -29.59
CA ILE A 494 11.01 19.04 -30.14
C ILE A 494 10.31 18.31 -31.29
N LEU A 495 9.04 17.93 -31.10
CA LEU A 495 8.28 17.21 -32.12
C LEU A 495 7.94 18.08 -33.33
N ARG A 496 7.70 19.39 -33.18
CA ARG A 496 7.50 20.30 -34.33
C ARG A 496 8.75 20.39 -35.20
N GLU A 497 9.92 20.49 -34.57
CA GLU A 497 11.21 20.48 -35.29
C GLU A 497 11.39 19.14 -36.02
N THR A 498 11.04 18.03 -35.37
CA THR A 498 11.08 16.67 -35.94
C THR A 498 10.15 16.51 -37.15
N VAL A 499 8.90 17.01 -37.04
CA VAL A 499 7.93 17.03 -38.14
C VAL A 499 8.45 17.87 -39.31
N ALA A 500 9.02 19.04 -39.03
CA ALA A 500 9.60 19.91 -40.06
C ALA A 500 10.79 19.26 -40.78
N GLU A 501 11.64 18.53 -40.06
CA GLU A 501 12.77 17.80 -40.64
C GLU A 501 12.31 16.60 -41.50
N ILE A 502 11.29 15.86 -41.03
CA ILE A 502 10.72 14.72 -41.77
C ILE A 502 9.91 15.18 -42.99
N GLY A 503 9.26 16.35 -42.93
CA GLY A 503 8.49 16.92 -44.03
C GLY A 503 7.13 16.25 -44.30
N ARG A 504 6.64 15.43 -43.38
CA ARG A 504 5.31 14.79 -43.44
C ARG A 504 4.75 14.54 -42.03
N PRO A 505 3.43 14.28 -41.87
CA PRO A 505 2.86 13.75 -40.64
C PRO A 505 3.64 12.53 -40.13
N ILE A 506 3.81 12.45 -38.81
CA ILE A 506 4.61 11.41 -38.14
C ILE A 506 3.73 10.54 -37.24
N THR A 507 4.17 9.30 -37.05
CA THR A 507 3.59 8.39 -36.04
C THR A 507 4.49 8.33 -34.82
N VAL A 508 3.94 8.70 -33.67
CA VAL A 508 4.56 8.61 -32.36
C VAL A 508 4.18 7.29 -31.72
N VAL A 509 5.17 6.52 -31.30
CA VAL A 509 5.01 5.31 -30.48
C VAL A 509 5.43 5.64 -29.05
N ASP A 510 4.50 5.53 -28.11
CA ASP A 510 4.75 5.80 -26.70
C ASP A 510 4.82 4.47 -25.94
N LEU A 511 6.02 4.12 -25.50
CA LEU A 511 6.30 2.85 -24.82
C LEU A 511 6.16 3.06 -23.31
N GLY A 512 5.11 2.50 -22.71
CA GLY A 512 4.66 2.79 -21.35
C GLY A 512 3.72 3.99 -21.31
N CYS A 513 2.65 3.97 -22.11
CA CYS A 513 1.75 5.11 -22.30
C CYS A 513 0.90 5.45 -21.07
N GLY A 514 0.81 4.54 -20.10
CA GLY A 514 0.06 4.74 -18.86
C GLY A 514 -1.41 5.09 -19.11
N ASP A 515 -1.95 5.97 -18.26
CA ASP A 515 -3.32 6.49 -18.29
C ASP A 515 -3.59 7.48 -19.43
N PHE A 516 -2.63 7.63 -20.35
CA PHE A 516 -2.71 8.48 -21.53
C PHE A 516 -2.89 9.99 -21.25
N ALA A 517 -2.67 10.46 -20.02
CA ALA A 517 -2.82 11.89 -19.70
C ALA A 517 -1.92 12.80 -20.55
N ILE A 518 -0.62 12.47 -20.64
CA ILE A 518 0.35 13.21 -21.46
C ILE A 518 0.03 13.05 -22.95
N GLY A 519 -0.26 11.83 -23.40
CA GLY A 519 -0.56 11.55 -24.81
C GLY A 519 -1.80 12.31 -25.30
N ARG A 520 -2.84 12.41 -24.48
CA ARG A 520 -4.06 13.18 -24.77
C ARG A 520 -3.76 14.66 -24.96
N GLU A 521 -2.99 15.28 -24.06
CA GLU A 521 -2.60 16.69 -24.16
C GLU A 521 -1.64 16.95 -25.32
N LEU A 522 -0.73 16.01 -25.61
CA LEU A 522 0.15 16.10 -26.77
C LEU A 522 -0.67 16.15 -28.07
N LEU A 523 -1.67 15.27 -28.20
CA LEU A 523 -2.54 15.25 -29.36
C LEU A 523 -3.45 16.48 -29.46
N SER A 524 -3.89 17.06 -28.35
CA SER A 524 -4.65 18.31 -28.41
C SER A 524 -3.83 19.47 -28.99
N ARG A 525 -2.51 19.48 -28.72
CA ARG A 525 -1.55 20.51 -29.17
C ARG A 525 -0.94 20.26 -30.55
N MET A 526 -0.99 19.02 -31.05
CA MET A 526 -0.40 18.60 -32.34
C MET A 526 -1.38 17.75 -33.18
N PRO A 527 -2.29 18.38 -33.95
CA PRO A 527 -3.30 17.70 -34.77
C PRO A 527 -2.75 16.92 -35.98
N GLU A 528 -1.45 17.05 -36.28
CA GLU A 528 -0.75 16.34 -37.36
C GLU A 528 -0.17 14.97 -36.98
N LEU A 529 -0.17 14.60 -35.69
CA LEU A 529 0.40 13.33 -35.21
C LEU A 529 -0.58 12.15 -35.32
N SER A 530 -0.04 10.95 -35.56
CA SER A 530 -0.69 9.69 -35.19
C SER A 530 -0.01 9.13 -33.95
N TYR A 531 -0.74 8.41 -33.09
CA TYR A 531 -0.24 7.94 -31.80
C TYR A 531 -0.54 6.45 -31.59
N VAL A 532 0.49 5.72 -31.16
CA VAL A 532 0.40 4.32 -30.76
C VAL A 532 0.88 4.22 -29.31
N GLY A 533 -0.06 4.09 -28.38
CA GLY A 533 0.24 3.87 -26.97
C GLY A 533 0.46 2.39 -26.68
N CYS A 534 1.57 2.05 -26.05
CA CYS A 534 1.92 0.69 -25.67
C CYS A 534 2.04 0.59 -24.16
N ASP A 535 1.48 -0.44 -23.56
CA ASP A 535 1.66 -0.75 -22.14
C ASP A 535 1.54 -2.26 -21.91
N ILE A 536 2.16 -2.75 -20.85
CA ILE A 536 2.15 -4.18 -20.49
C ILE A 536 0.86 -4.58 -19.78
N VAL A 537 0.11 -3.62 -19.22
CA VAL A 537 -1.09 -3.88 -18.41
C VAL A 537 -2.34 -4.00 -19.29
N PRO A 538 -2.92 -5.22 -19.45
CA PRO A 538 -4.02 -5.44 -20.40
C PRO A 538 -5.28 -4.65 -20.05
N GLU A 539 -5.62 -4.55 -18.76
CA GLU A 539 -6.81 -3.83 -18.31
C GLU A 539 -6.73 -2.32 -18.55
N LEU A 540 -5.52 -1.76 -18.50
CA LEU A 540 -5.24 -0.36 -18.82
C LEU A 540 -5.41 -0.11 -20.32
N ILE A 541 -4.85 -0.99 -21.14
CA ILE A 541 -4.95 -0.90 -22.59
C ILE A 541 -6.38 -1.05 -23.08
N GLU A 542 -7.15 -1.97 -22.52
CA GLU A 542 -8.58 -2.10 -22.81
C GLU A 542 -9.32 -0.80 -22.44
N HIS A 543 -9.08 -0.26 -21.25
CA HIS A 543 -9.67 1.00 -20.81
C HIS A 543 -9.34 2.19 -21.73
N ASN A 544 -8.07 2.34 -22.11
CA ASN A 544 -7.64 3.40 -23.01
C ASN A 544 -8.23 3.25 -24.41
N ARG A 545 -8.36 2.00 -24.90
CA ARG A 545 -8.99 1.71 -26.20
C ARG A 545 -10.46 2.12 -26.20
N ASP A 546 -11.19 1.84 -25.13
CA ASP A 546 -12.60 2.17 -25.00
C ASP A 546 -12.85 3.67 -24.89
N LEU A 547 -12.00 4.40 -24.15
CA LEU A 547 -12.18 5.83 -23.92
C LEU A 547 -11.60 6.71 -25.02
N PHE A 548 -10.45 6.34 -25.57
CA PHE A 548 -9.62 7.22 -26.40
C PHE A 548 -9.25 6.63 -27.76
N GLY A 549 -9.54 5.35 -27.99
CA GLY A 549 -9.23 4.68 -29.25
C GLY A 549 -10.03 5.24 -30.43
N GLY A 550 -9.38 5.38 -31.58
CA GLY A 550 -10.05 5.76 -32.84
C GLY A 550 -9.25 6.76 -33.67
N GLY A 551 -9.63 6.88 -34.96
CA GLY A 551 -9.05 7.84 -35.91
C GLY A 551 -7.53 7.71 -36.06
N ARG A 552 -6.80 8.48 -35.25
CA ARG A 552 -5.34 8.60 -35.25
C ARG A 552 -4.66 8.05 -33.98
N VAL A 553 -5.42 7.41 -33.09
CA VAL A 553 -4.95 6.88 -31.80
C VAL A 553 -5.25 5.39 -31.72
N SER A 554 -4.24 4.61 -31.34
CA SER A 554 -4.36 3.17 -31.09
C SER A 554 -3.61 2.77 -29.82
N PHE A 555 -4.09 1.72 -29.15
CA PHE A 555 -3.49 1.18 -27.93
C PHE A 555 -3.22 -0.32 -28.08
N LEU A 556 -1.98 -0.71 -27.79
CA LEU A 556 -1.47 -2.07 -27.91
C LEU A 556 -0.97 -2.58 -26.57
N GLU A 557 -1.34 -3.81 -26.23
CA GLU A 557 -0.70 -4.54 -25.13
C GLU A 557 0.66 -5.02 -25.64
N VAL A 558 1.74 -4.52 -25.04
CA VAL A 558 3.11 -4.84 -25.46
C VAL A 558 4.01 -4.93 -24.22
N ASP A 559 4.62 -6.08 -24.01
CA ASP A 559 5.81 -6.17 -23.17
C ASP A 559 7.01 -5.63 -23.94
N ILE A 560 7.38 -4.38 -23.67
CA ILE A 560 8.43 -3.70 -24.43
C ILE A 560 9.82 -4.36 -24.31
N VAL A 561 10.01 -5.28 -23.37
CA VAL A 561 11.24 -6.09 -23.26
C VAL A 561 11.18 -7.31 -24.18
N GLU A 562 10.09 -8.08 -24.17
CA GLU A 562 10.00 -9.37 -24.89
C GLU A 562 9.37 -9.23 -26.28
N ASP A 563 8.31 -8.44 -26.42
CA ASP A 563 7.49 -8.38 -27.63
C ASP A 563 8.10 -7.51 -28.74
N PRO A 564 7.81 -7.79 -30.03
CA PRO A 564 8.15 -6.88 -31.12
C PRO A 564 7.53 -5.48 -30.92
N LEU A 565 8.34 -4.43 -31.06
CA LEU A 565 7.85 -3.06 -30.92
C LEU A 565 7.11 -2.60 -32.20
N PRO A 566 5.98 -1.87 -32.08
CA PRO A 566 5.22 -1.45 -33.25
C PRO A 566 5.99 -0.39 -34.06
N PRO A 567 5.79 -0.34 -35.40
CA PRO A 567 6.50 0.61 -36.24
C PRO A 567 6.05 2.05 -35.98
N GLY A 568 6.97 3.00 -36.15
CA GLY A 568 6.71 4.43 -36.01
C GLY A 568 7.91 5.28 -36.42
N ASP A 569 7.71 6.60 -36.46
CA ASP A 569 8.76 7.56 -36.80
C ASP A 569 9.53 8.01 -35.56
N VAL A 570 8.81 8.21 -34.45
CA VAL A 570 9.33 8.69 -33.18
C VAL A 570 8.91 7.75 -32.05
N CYS A 571 9.85 7.39 -31.19
CA CYS A 571 9.60 6.67 -29.96
C CYS A 571 9.72 7.60 -28.75
N LEU A 572 8.74 7.54 -27.85
CA LEU A 572 8.78 8.17 -26.55
C LEU A 572 8.93 7.09 -25.46
N LEU A 573 9.80 7.36 -24.50
CA LEU A 573 9.97 6.59 -23.27
C LEU A 573 10.06 7.57 -22.13
N ARG A 574 8.94 7.81 -21.42
CA ARG A 574 8.87 8.82 -20.38
C ARG A 574 8.69 8.18 -19.02
N GLN A 575 9.73 8.23 -18.19
CA GLN A 575 9.72 7.74 -16.81
C GLN A 575 9.33 6.26 -16.74
N VAL A 576 9.82 5.46 -17.69
CA VAL A 576 9.52 4.03 -17.81
C VAL A 576 10.73 3.20 -17.42
N LEU A 577 11.92 3.57 -17.89
CA LEU A 577 13.12 2.78 -17.68
C LEU A 577 13.58 2.81 -16.21
N GLN A 578 13.28 3.89 -15.49
CA GLN A 578 13.51 3.99 -14.05
C GLN A 578 12.79 2.92 -13.21
N HIS A 579 11.73 2.30 -13.75
CA HIS A 579 10.92 1.29 -13.07
C HIS A 579 11.36 -0.15 -13.36
N LEU A 580 12.37 -0.35 -14.20
CA LEU A 580 12.80 -1.68 -14.68
C LEU A 580 14.22 -2.01 -14.21
N PRO A 581 14.59 -3.31 -14.10
CA PRO A 581 15.97 -3.74 -13.84
C PRO A 581 16.90 -3.39 -15.01
N ASN A 582 18.20 -3.31 -14.74
CA ASN A 582 19.22 -2.95 -15.72
C ASN A 582 19.22 -3.87 -16.96
N HIS A 583 19.01 -5.18 -16.78
CA HIS A 583 19.00 -6.11 -17.91
C HIS A 583 17.80 -5.88 -18.85
N ASP A 584 16.65 -5.49 -18.30
CA ASP A 584 15.46 -5.15 -19.10
C ASP A 584 15.66 -3.84 -19.83
N VAL A 585 16.21 -2.82 -19.14
CA VAL A 585 16.57 -1.54 -19.76
C VAL A 585 17.53 -1.76 -20.93
N ASP A 586 18.59 -2.55 -20.73
CA ASP A 586 19.54 -2.83 -21.81
C ASP A 586 18.89 -3.58 -22.99
N THR A 587 18.01 -4.54 -22.71
CA THR A 587 17.24 -5.24 -23.75
C THR A 587 16.37 -4.27 -24.55
N ILE A 588 15.66 -3.36 -23.88
CA ILE A 588 14.84 -2.33 -24.52
C ILE A 588 15.71 -1.44 -25.41
N LEU A 589 16.82 -0.91 -24.89
CA LEU A 589 17.70 0.00 -25.65
C LEU A 589 18.20 -0.62 -26.96
N HIS A 590 18.43 -1.94 -27.00
CA HIS A 590 18.81 -2.66 -28.23
C HIS A 590 17.68 -2.79 -29.27
N LYS A 591 16.42 -2.71 -28.83
CA LYS A 591 15.22 -2.83 -29.66
C LYS A 591 14.74 -1.49 -30.22
N LEU A 592 15.19 -0.35 -29.70
CA LEU A 592 14.74 0.99 -30.10
C LEU A 592 15.26 1.41 -31.49
N ARG A 593 14.72 0.80 -32.55
CA ARG A 593 15.11 1.00 -33.95
C ARG A 593 14.33 2.12 -34.66
N TYR A 594 13.92 3.15 -33.91
CA TYR A 594 13.18 4.29 -34.44
C TYR A 594 14.11 5.38 -34.93
N ARG A 595 13.66 6.19 -35.90
CA ARG A 595 14.45 7.30 -36.44
C ARG A 595 14.77 8.35 -35.37
N TYR A 596 13.80 8.64 -34.50
CA TYR A 596 14.01 9.47 -33.32
C TYR A 596 13.53 8.73 -32.08
N VAL A 597 14.34 8.74 -31.03
CA VAL A 597 14.04 8.13 -29.74
C VAL A 597 14.27 9.20 -28.68
N TYR A 598 13.20 9.60 -27.99
CA TYR A 598 13.25 10.56 -26.90
C TYR A 598 12.96 9.85 -25.58
N ILE A 599 13.93 9.93 -24.67
CA ILE A 599 13.88 9.30 -23.36
C ILE A 599 13.85 10.40 -22.31
N THR A 600 12.85 10.38 -21.44
CA THR A 600 12.69 11.36 -20.37
C THR A 600 12.72 10.65 -19.02
N GLU A 601 13.66 10.98 -18.15
CA GLU A 601 13.84 10.30 -16.85
C GLU A 601 14.05 11.31 -15.72
N SER A 602 13.65 10.93 -14.50
CA SER A 602 13.94 11.69 -13.29
C SER A 602 15.36 11.42 -12.78
N GLN A 603 16.05 12.47 -12.35
CA GLN A 603 17.34 12.41 -11.65
C GLN A 603 17.24 13.06 -10.27
N PRO A 604 17.97 12.54 -9.26
CA PRO A 604 18.12 13.22 -7.98
C PRO A 604 18.93 14.52 -8.16
N LEU A 605 18.74 15.49 -7.26
CA LEU A 605 19.57 16.70 -7.22
C LEU A 605 20.99 16.42 -6.75
N GLU A 606 21.14 15.53 -5.77
CA GLU A 606 22.44 15.13 -5.24
C GLU A 606 22.79 13.71 -5.67
N HIS A 607 23.81 13.60 -6.53
CA HIS A 607 24.30 12.32 -7.02
C HIS A 607 25.14 11.62 -5.94
N PHE A 608 24.68 10.46 -5.49
CA PHE A 608 25.32 9.68 -4.44
C PHE A 608 25.14 8.17 -4.67
N GLY A 609 26.17 7.37 -4.40
CA GLY A 609 26.16 5.92 -4.60
C GLY A 609 26.64 5.44 -5.97
N PRO A 610 26.51 4.12 -6.25
CA PRO A 610 26.97 3.50 -7.50
C PRO A 610 26.12 3.96 -8.69
N VAL A 611 26.75 4.06 -9.85
CA VAL A 611 26.08 4.43 -11.10
C VAL A 611 25.13 3.31 -11.54
N ASN A 612 23.93 3.69 -12.01
CA ASN A 612 22.88 2.78 -12.44
C ASN A 612 22.54 1.69 -11.40
N PRO A 613 22.14 2.07 -10.17
CA PRO A 613 21.80 1.10 -9.13
C PRO A 613 20.65 0.21 -9.61
N ASP A 614 20.86 -1.10 -9.60
CA ASP A 614 19.90 -2.07 -10.13
C ASP A 614 18.72 -2.26 -9.16
N LYS A 615 17.55 -2.64 -9.69
CA LYS A 615 16.33 -2.88 -8.90
C LYS A 615 15.38 -3.84 -9.60
N PRO A 616 14.50 -4.54 -8.88
CA PRO A 616 13.36 -5.24 -9.48
C PRO A 616 12.42 -4.30 -10.26
N ALA A 617 11.61 -4.86 -11.15
CA ALA A 617 10.52 -4.11 -11.77
C ALA A 617 9.48 -3.69 -10.73
N GLY A 618 9.01 -2.44 -10.75
CA GLY A 618 8.04 -1.95 -9.78
C GLY A 618 7.76 -0.45 -9.83
N TRP A 619 6.89 0.03 -8.94
CA TRP A 619 6.42 1.42 -8.92
C TRP A 619 7.47 2.44 -8.45
N ASP A 620 8.49 2.00 -7.73
CA ASP A 620 9.55 2.84 -7.15
C ASP A 620 10.60 3.27 -8.19
N VAL A 621 11.39 4.29 -7.85
CA VAL A 621 12.50 4.82 -8.65
C VAL A 621 13.85 4.45 -8.03
N ARG A 622 14.94 4.73 -8.74
CA ARG A 622 16.31 4.29 -8.41
C ARG A 622 17.03 5.10 -7.33
N PHE A 623 16.41 6.17 -6.83
CA PHE A 623 16.96 7.09 -5.84
C PHE A 623 15.89 7.45 -4.79
N ASP A 624 16.31 8.03 -3.66
CA ASP A 624 15.35 8.50 -2.66
C ASP A 624 14.77 9.86 -3.08
N TRP A 625 13.63 9.81 -3.77
CA TRP A 625 12.89 10.99 -4.24
C TRP A 625 12.41 11.91 -3.10
N ARG A 626 12.35 11.42 -1.85
CA ARG A 626 11.91 12.22 -0.69
C ARG A 626 12.97 13.19 -0.23
N VAL A 627 14.24 12.83 -0.38
CA VAL A 627 15.40 13.69 -0.05
C VAL A 627 16.11 14.24 -1.29
N GLY A 628 15.83 13.69 -2.47
CA GLY A 628 16.48 14.09 -3.72
C GLY A 628 17.93 13.64 -3.82
N ARG A 629 18.28 12.53 -3.16
CA ARG A 629 19.65 12.01 -3.06
C ARG A 629 19.71 10.57 -3.59
N GLY A 630 20.80 10.22 -4.25
CA GLY A 630 21.03 8.88 -4.81
C GLY A 630 21.52 8.98 -6.25
N ARG A 631 21.28 7.95 -7.07
CA ARG A 631 21.48 8.04 -8.53
C ARG A 631 20.28 7.48 -9.27
N GLY A 632 19.85 8.19 -10.30
CA GLY A 632 18.82 7.73 -11.23
C GLY A 632 19.40 6.83 -12.30
N LEU A 633 18.72 6.80 -13.45
CA LEU A 633 19.18 6.05 -14.62
C LEU A 633 20.12 6.94 -15.46
N GLU A 634 21.40 6.60 -15.50
CA GLU A 634 22.46 7.30 -16.24
C GLU A 634 22.81 6.48 -17.49
N LEU A 635 22.05 6.66 -18.57
CA LEU A 635 22.15 5.84 -19.79
C LEU A 635 23.49 6.00 -20.56
N ASP A 636 24.20 7.09 -20.34
CA ASP A 636 25.54 7.37 -20.89
C ASP A 636 26.66 6.65 -20.12
N GLN A 637 26.35 6.16 -18.92
CA GLN A 637 27.30 5.46 -18.05
C GLN A 637 27.12 3.94 -18.13
N PRO A 638 28.11 3.15 -17.67
CA PRO A 638 27.98 1.70 -17.56
C PRO A 638 26.77 1.30 -16.69
N PRO A 639 26.03 0.21 -17.02
CA PRO A 639 26.35 -0.78 -18.06
C PRO A 639 25.85 -0.40 -19.48
N PHE A 640 25.12 0.70 -19.65
CA PHE A 640 24.42 1.01 -20.90
C PHE A 640 25.31 1.71 -21.94
N SER A 641 26.13 2.66 -21.48
CA SER A 641 27.14 3.38 -22.28
C SER A 641 26.60 3.89 -23.63
N ARG A 642 25.41 4.50 -23.62
CA ARG A 642 24.74 5.03 -24.82
C ARG A 642 25.17 6.46 -25.11
N GLU A 643 25.17 6.83 -26.38
CA GLU A 643 25.40 8.21 -26.79
C GLU A 643 24.08 9.00 -26.72
N LEU A 644 24.06 10.10 -25.96
CA LEU A 644 22.86 10.87 -25.69
C LEU A 644 23.08 12.35 -26.00
N LYS A 645 22.03 13.02 -26.48
CA LYS A 645 21.96 14.47 -26.58
C LYS A 645 20.86 14.99 -25.65
N GLU A 646 21.23 15.73 -24.61
CA GLU A 646 20.27 16.43 -23.76
C GLU A 646 19.52 17.49 -24.59
N LEU A 647 18.19 17.43 -24.58
CA LEU A 647 17.31 18.37 -25.29
C LEU A 647 16.61 19.34 -24.34
N TRP A 648 16.28 18.88 -23.14
CA TRP A 648 15.53 19.68 -22.18
C TRP A 648 15.75 19.19 -20.74
N ARG A 649 15.71 20.14 -19.79
CA ARG A 649 15.88 19.91 -18.36
C ARG A 649 14.99 20.86 -17.56
N THR A 650 14.32 20.35 -16.54
CA THR A 650 13.67 21.19 -15.53
C THR A 650 13.74 20.57 -14.14
N ASN A 651 13.73 21.40 -13.11
CA ASN A 651 13.50 20.91 -11.75
C ASN A 651 12.00 20.73 -11.52
N ASN A 652 11.62 19.70 -10.77
CA ASN A 652 10.23 19.52 -10.40
C ASN A 652 9.77 20.55 -9.36
N THR A 653 8.47 20.59 -9.09
CA THR A 653 7.87 21.54 -8.13
C THR A 653 8.32 21.34 -6.68
N THR A 654 8.78 20.15 -6.29
CA THR A 654 9.29 19.91 -4.93
C THR A 654 10.75 20.34 -4.77
N GLY A 655 11.45 20.64 -5.87
CA GLY A 655 12.87 20.97 -5.88
C GLY A 655 13.72 19.84 -5.35
N LYS A 656 13.36 18.58 -5.65
CA LYS A 656 14.08 17.38 -5.17
C LYS A 656 14.52 16.44 -6.29
N GLU A 657 13.96 16.63 -7.48
CA GLU A 657 14.34 15.87 -8.67
C GLU A 657 14.39 16.82 -9.87
N THR A 658 15.18 16.41 -10.86
CA THR A 658 15.30 17.06 -12.15
C THR A 658 14.79 16.10 -13.21
N LEU A 659 13.85 16.55 -14.04
CA LEU A 659 13.37 15.81 -15.20
C LEU A 659 14.24 16.20 -16.40
N ILE A 660 14.79 15.21 -17.09
CA ILE A 660 15.70 15.43 -18.23
C ILE A 660 15.20 14.64 -19.43
N THR A 661 15.14 15.27 -20.59
CA THR A 661 14.82 14.62 -21.87
C THR A 661 16.06 14.54 -22.74
N TYR A 662 16.39 13.33 -23.16
CA TYR A 662 17.50 13.00 -24.04
C TYR A 662 16.99 12.49 -25.38
N GLN A 663 17.71 12.81 -26.46
CA GLN A 663 17.67 12.05 -27.69
C GLN A 663 18.74 10.96 -27.64
N LEU A 664 18.36 9.71 -27.91
CA LEU A 664 19.31 8.62 -28.08
C LEU A 664 19.93 8.69 -29.48
N LEU A 665 21.27 8.78 -29.55
CA LEU A 665 22.04 8.88 -30.78
C LEU A 665 22.57 7.51 -31.23
N GLY A 666 22.84 7.36 -32.53
CA GLY A 666 23.42 6.14 -33.10
C GLY A 666 22.42 5.01 -33.39
N ASN A 667 21.13 5.20 -33.09
CA ASN A 667 20.05 4.27 -33.47
C ASN A 667 19.60 4.53 -34.91
N VAL A 668 20.47 4.31 -35.91
CA VAL A 668 20.04 4.32 -37.31
C VAL A 668 19.97 2.88 -37.79
N SER A 669 18.81 2.52 -38.35
CA SER A 669 18.55 1.28 -39.08
C SER A 669 19.53 1.05 -40.22
#